data_AF-A4S8C2-F1
#
_entry.id   AF-A4S8C2-F1
#
_cell.length_a   1.000
_cell.length_b   1.000
_cell.length_c   1.000
_cell.angle_alpha   90.00
_cell.angle_beta   90.00
_cell.angle_gamma   90.00
#
_symmetry.space_group_name_H-M   'P 1'
#
loop_
_entity.id
_entity.type
_entity.pdbx_description
1 polymer ?
#
loop_
_entity_poly.entity_id
_entity_poly.type
_entity_poly.pdbx_seq_one_letter_code
_entity_poly.pdbx_strand_id
1 'polypeptide(L)'
;MEKSTGADDTFIATVDVPATAAVMDFVFSDGGAIYDNADRADFHAPVRNASQKLEIARMSSVLQRFQEITTARHAKEKADKIKKDKRDKAKAEAKAKAQAVTLKQQEHVLFTEPGQLEAGKIMKLFYNPNNTSLKGSERVFIVGSWNRWSHEKTFKLPMTEVLVKGEKRMEVELNIPTDAYMMDFVFSNGNHEGAHYDNRNNMDYHIPVIGGKDEKGVAVVEKPLHVVSVSVEMAPIAKVGGLGDVVTSLGLAVQAEGHKVEVVLPKYDVLKYDLIEDLKEEEGFQWGGCYNHVFSGTVEGVKTYFIDPDNGMFKVGMIYGTDYLEIPLTDAERFGYFSRAALEWMLQSGRQPDIIHCHDWQTAPVAKVYWEDYHNYGLGNPRVVFTIHNLDFGQSLIREAMDYSQIGTTVSRSYAQEISGHDSISHQLQKFHGVVNGIDPDIWDPANDKCLPVSYEIDTVAEGKAACRAALCSRSNISNKSDVPLIGVVTRLTHQKGIHLIKHAIFKALERGCQVVLLGSAPDPNVQREFEDMANALKQNHFNDAALHLYFDEPLSHLIYAGSDMILVPSMFEPCGLSQLIAMRYGTVPVVRRTGGLADTVFDYDHDHAKAEWEGMTPNGFQFDGTEAHDIDYALNRAIDLFYNDIEKFHALQANCMSCDFSWNRPALDYIELYHAARK
;
A
#
# COMPACT_ATOMS: atom_id res chain seq x y z
N MET A 1 33.08 46.05 -56.15
CA MET A 1 33.03 45.62 -57.56
C MET A 1 34.13 46.35 -58.30
N GLU A 2 34.81 45.67 -59.23
CA GLU A 2 35.81 46.26 -60.10
C GLU A 2 35.27 46.27 -61.54
N LYS A 3 35.60 47.31 -62.31
CA LYS A 3 35.18 47.43 -63.71
C LYS A 3 36.04 46.50 -64.56
N SER A 4 35.41 45.62 -65.33
CA SER A 4 36.08 44.67 -66.22
C SER A 4 36.85 45.40 -67.32
N THR A 5 38.04 44.93 -67.69
CA THR A 5 38.93 45.57 -68.68
C THR A 5 38.55 45.27 -70.15
N GLY A 6 37.30 44.83 -70.40
CA GLY A 6 36.76 44.55 -71.74
C GLY A 6 36.04 45.75 -72.36
N ALA A 7 35.68 45.64 -73.66
CA ALA A 7 35.05 46.72 -74.43
C ALA A 7 33.58 47.05 -74.03
N ASP A 8 32.99 46.27 -73.13
CA ASP A 8 31.64 46.50 -72.58
C ASP A 8 31.75 46.85 -71.08
N ASP A 9 31.06 47.93 -70.68
CA ASP A 9 31.05 48.51 -69.33
C ASP A 9 30.40 47.59 -68.28
N THR A 10 31.09 46.50 -67.92
CA THR A 10 30.61 45.48 -66.97
C THR A 10 31.38 45.55 -65.65
N PHE A 11 30.69 45.38 -64.52
CA PHE A 11 31.28 45.33 -63.18
C PHE A 11 31.27 43.90 -62.63
N ILE A 12 32.36 43.50 -61.97
CA ILE A 12 32.54 42.14 -61.41
C ILE A 12 32.85 42.24 -59.91
N ALA A 13 32.27 41.35 -59.12
CA ALA A 13 32.67 41.10 -57.73
C ALA A 13 32.79 39.61 -57.46
N THR A 14 33.81 39.24 -56.68
CA THR A 14 33.93 37.90 -56.11
C THR A 14 33.28 37.90 -54.75
N VAL A 15 32.37 36.95 -54.52
CA VAL A 15 31.66 36.79 -53.26
C VAL A 15 31.86 35.35 -52.78
N ASP A 16 32.27 35.18 -51.53
CA ASP A 16 32.35 33.88 -50.90
C ASP A 16 30.94 33.36 -50.61
N VAL A 17 30.53 32.29 -51.28
CA VAL A 17 29.21 31.67 -51.08
C VAL A 17 29.32 30.66 -49.94
N PRO A 18 28.61 30.85 -48.81
CA PRO A 18 28.66 29.92 -47.69
C PRO A 18 28.18 28.52 -48.10
N ALA A 19 28.78 27.48 -47.51
CA ALA A 19 28.48 26.09 -47.86
C ALA A 19 27.03 25.66 -47.60
N THR A 20 26.28 26.41 -46.77
CA THR A 20 24.87 26.20 -46.43
C THR A 20 23.89 27.08 -47.21
N ALA A 21 24.37 28.00 -48.06
CA ALA A 21 23.51 28.91 -48.81
C ALA A 21 22.76 28.19 -49.93
N ALA A 22 21.44 28.39 -50.00
CA ALA A 22 20.59 27.82 -51.04
C ALA A 22 20.29 28.79 -52.19
N VAL A 23 20.18 30.08 -51.86
CA VAL A 23 19.99 31.19 -52.79
C VAL A 23 20.87 32.34 -52.32
N MET A 24 21.46 33.06 -53.27
CA MET A 24 22.12 34.34 -53.00
C MET A 24 21.16 35.45 -53.41
N ASP A 25 20.73 36.24 -52.42
CA ASP A 25 19.90 37.43 -52.62
C ASP A 25 20.82 38.65 -52.59
N PHE A 26 20.72 39.52 -53.59
CA PHE A 26 21.59 40.69 -53.70
C PHE A 26 20.94 41.86 -54.42
N VAL A 27 21.46 43.04 -54.14
CA VAL A 27 21.13 44.32 -54.79
C VAL A 27 22.43 45.02 -55.16
N PHE A 28 22.39 45.90 -56.13
CA PHE A 28 23.54 46.72 -56.50
C PHE A 28 23.39 48.13 -55.94
N SER A 29 24.49 48.77 -55.53
CA SER A 29 24.49 50.15 -55.05
C SER A 29 25.72 50.86 -55.58
N ASP A 30 25.60 52.18 -55.74
CA ASP A 30 26.71 53.08 -56.07
C ASP A 30 27.63 53.39 -54.87
N GLY A 31 27.35 52.79 -53.71
CA GLY A 31 28.06 53.03 -52.45
C GLY A 31 27.41 54.11 -51.58
N GLY A 32 26.27 54.68 -52.00
CA GLY A 32 25.44 55.61 -51.25
C GLY A 32 24.10 55.01 -50.79
N ALA A 33 23.07 55.84 -50.64
CA ALA A 33 21.74 55.42 -50.19
C ALA A 33 20.81 54.93 -51.33
N ILE A 34 21.33 54.83 -52.55
CA ILE A 34 20.57 54.42 -53.73
C ILE A 34 20.93 52.96 -54.05
N TYR A 35 19.89 52.14 -54.25
CA TYR A 35 20.01 50.73 -54.56
C TYR A 35 19.25 50.43 -55.85
N ASP A 36 19.89 49.71 -56.76
CA ASP A 36 19.22 48.98 -57.82
C ASP A 36 18.83 47.61 -57.29
N ASN A 37 17.53 47.43 -57.12
CA ASN A 37 16.93 46.24 -56.57
C ASN A 37 15.83 45.69 -57.49
N ALA A 38 15.97 45.88 -58.81
CA ALA A 38 15.05 45.37 -59.82
C ALA A 38 13.57 45.68 -59.50
N ASP A 39 13.24 46.97 -59.32
CA ASP A 39 11.88 47.43 -58.98
C ASP A 39 11.28 46.75 -57.73
N ARG A 40 12.09 46.61 -56.66
CA ARG A 40 11.75 45.95 -55.39
C ARG A 40 11.59 44.43 -55.44
N ALA A 41 12.01 43.79 -56.51
CA ALA A 41 12.03 42.33 -56.60
C ALA A 41 13.33 41.72 -56.07
N ASP A 42 14.40 42.50 -55.95
CA ASP A 42 15.78 42.09 -55.66
C ASP A 42 16.32 41.07 -56.70
N PHE A 43 17.64 40.85 -56.73
CA PHE A 43 18.24 39.84 -57.60
C PHE A 43 18.48 38.55 -56.83
N HIS A 44 18.13 37.43 -57.44
CA HIS A 44 18.25 36.10 -56.85
C HIS A 44 19.07 35.17 -57.74
N ALA A 45 20.06 34.50 -57.17
CA ALA A 45 20.84 33.46 -57.86
C ALA A 45 20.77 32.13 -57.09
N PRO A 46 20.22 31.05 -57.68
CA PRO A 46 20.18 29.75 -57.01
C PRO A 46 21.58 29.14 -56.92
N VAL A 47 21.91 28.61 -55.74
CA VAL A 47 23.20 27.92 -55.51
C VAL A 47 23.05 26.45 -55.91
N ARG A 48 23.87 25.98 -56.87
CA ARG A 48 23.81 24.60 -57.37
C ARG A 48 24.13 23.58 -56.27
N ASN A 49 23.39 22.46 -56.24
CA ASN A 49 23.50 21.35 -55.28
C ASN A 49 23.14 21.67 -53.82
N ALA A 50 22.51 22.81 -53.54
CA ALA A 50 22.11 23.18 -52.18
C ALA A 50 21.11 22.19 -51.56
N SER A 51 20.14 21.68 -52.33
CA SER A 51 19.14 20.71 -51.86
C SER A 51 19.75 19.40 -51.37
N GLN A 52 20.66 18.80 -52.14
CA GLN A 52 21.36 17.57 -51.75
C GLN A 52 22.24 17.77 -50.50
N LYS A 53 22.94 18.90 -50.38
CA LYS A 53 23.75 19.21 -49.20
C LYS A 53 22.90 19.40 -47.94
N LEU A 54 21.76 20.09 -48.07
CA LEU A 54 20.81 20.29 -46.97
C LEU A 54 20.19 18.95 -46.53
N GLU A 55 19.90 18.06 -47.48
CA GLU A 55 19.36 16.71 -47.22
C GLU A 55 20.38 15.81 -46.51
N ILE A 56 21.65 15.82 -46.94
CA ILE A 56 22.75 15.10 -46.26
C ILE A 56 22.95 15.63 -44.83
N ALA A 57 22.95 16.95 -44.64
CA ALA A 57 23.07 17.57 -43.32
C ALA A 57 21.88 17.20 -42.40
N ARG A 58 20.65 17.26 -42.94
CA ARG A 58 19.44 16.85 -42.23
C ARG A 58 19.47 15.37 -41.87
N MET A 59 19.85 14.49 -42.79
CA MET A 59 19.94 13.05 -42.56
C MET A 59 21.03 12.72 -41.53
N SER A 60 22.15 13.43 -41.56
CA SER A 60 23.22 13.30 -40.54
C SER A 60 22.73 13.73 -39.15
N SER A 61 22.00 14.86 -39.04
CA SER A 61 21.43 15.29 -37.76
C SER A 61 20.36 14.32 -37.22
N VAL A 62 19.58 13.72 -38.11
CA VAL A 62 18.56 12.71 -37.74
C VAL A 62 19.23 11.45 -37.24
N LEU A 63 20.30 10.98 -37.92
CA LEU A 63 21.08 9.83 -37.48
C LEU A 63 21.77 10.06 -36.13
N GLN A 64 22.35 11.25 -35.92
CA GLN A 64 22.95 11.61 -34.65
C GLN A 64 21.91 11.62 -33.52
N ARG A 65 20.76 12.26 -33.74
CA ARG A 65 19.68 12.29 -32.75
C ARG A 65 19.08 10.90 -32.49
N PHE A 66 18.99 10.05 -33.51
CA PHE A 66 18.59 8.66 -33.36
C PHE A 66 19.59 7.86 -32.51
N GLN A 67 20.90 8.06 -32.72
CA GLN A 67 21.95 7.45 -31.90
C GLN A 67 21.90 7.94 -30.45
N GLU A 68 21.71 9.24 -30.21
CA GLU A 68 21.54 9.82 -28.87
C GLU A 68 20.31 9.25 -28.16
N ILE A 69 19.16 9.17 -28.84
CA ILE A 69 17.94 8.56 -28.28
C ILE A 69 18.16 7.08 -27.97
N THR A 70 18.80 6.34 -28.87
CA THR A 70 19.04 4.89 -28.71
C THR A 70 20.01 4.61 -27.56
N THR A 71 21.09 5.40 -27.46
CA THR A 71 22.05 5.28 -26.36
C THR A 71 21.43 5.69 -25.03
N ALA A 72 20.66 6.78 -24.98
CA ALA A 72 19.91 7.17 -23.79
C ALA A 72 18.88 6.10 -23.38
N ARG A 73 18.19 5.47 -24.34
CA ARG A 73 17.25 4.37 -24.07
C ARG A 73 17.97 3.16 -23.47
N HIS A 74 19.08 2.72 -24.06
CA HIS A 74 19.87 1.61 -23.52
C HIS A 74 20.50 1.91 -22.15
N ALA A 75 20.94 3.15 -21.92
CA ALA A 75 21.43 3.57 -20.61
C ALA A 75 20.30 3.52 -19.56
N LYS A 76 19.11 4.03 -19.91
CA LYS A 76 17.91 3.96 -19.07
C LYS A 76 17.48 2.51 -18.80
N GLU A 77 17.39 1.66 -19.81
CA GLU A 77 17.07 0.23 -19.69
C GLU A 77 18.05 -0.49 -18.73
N LYS A 78 19.36 -0.20 -18.83
CA LYS A 78 20.36 -0.75 -17.92
C LYS A 78 20.21 -0.24 -16.49
N ALA A 79 19.97 1.06 -16.31
CA ALA A 79 19.75 1.66 -15.01
C ALA A 79 18.48 1.09 -14.33
N ASP A 80 17.38 1.01 -15.08
CA ASP A 80 16.11 0.43 -14.62
C ASP A 80 16.28 -1.05 -14.23
N LYS A 81 17.09 -1.81 -14.98
CA LYS A 81 17.40 -3.20 -14.63
C LYS A 81 18.21 -3.32 -13.34
N ILE A 82 19.29 -2.56 -13.18
CA ILE A 82 20.11 -2.57 -11.95
C ILE A 82 19.26 -2.21 -10.73
N LYS A 83 18.41 -1.19 -10.90
CA LYS A 83 17.47 -0.71 -9.88
C LYS A 83 16.45 -1.78 -9.50
N LYS A 84 15.89 -2.47 -10.48
CA LYS A 84 14.99 -3.62 -10.28
C LYS A 84 15.69 -4.75 -9.53
N ASP A 85 16.88 -5.16 -9.97
CA ASP A 85 17.63 -6.25 -9.34
C ASP A 85 17.97 -5.94 -7.87
N LYS A 86 18.35 -4.68 -7.56
CA LYS A 86 18.58 -4.22 -6.18
C LYS A 86 17.31 -4.31 -5.33
N ARG A 87 16.17 -3.88 -5.89
CA ARG A 87 14.86 -3.92 -5.23
C ARG A 87 14.40 -5.35 -4.96
N ASP A 88 14.52 -6.23 -5.94
CA ASP A 88 14.11 -7.63 -5.83
C ASP A 88 14.94 -8.35 -4.75
N LYS A 89 16.24 -8.03 -4.66
CA LYS A 89 17.12 -8.50 -3.57
C LYS A 89 16.67 -7.97 -2.20
N ALA A 90 16.40 -6.67 -2.07
CA ALA A 90 15.95 -6.07 -0.81
C ALA A 90 14.60 -6.66 -0.33
N LYS A 91 13.67 -6.92 -1.27
CA LYS A 91 12.41 -7.61 -0.97
C LYS A 91 12.63 -9.04 -0.47
N ALA A 92 13.54 -9.79 -1.10
CA ALA A 92 13.86 -11.15 -0.66
C ALA A 92 14.48 -11.17 0.76
N GLU A 93 15.37 -10.22 1.06
CA GLU A 93 15.96 -10.06 2.40
C GLU A 93 14.92 -9.67 3.45
N ALA A 94 14.02 -8.74 3.13
CA ALA A 94 12.90 -8.36 4.00
C ALA A 94 11.97 -9.55 4.28
N LYS A 95 11.60 -10.31 3.24
CA LYS A 95 10.77 -11.52 3.38
C LYS A 95 11.44 -12.57 4.27
N ALA A 96 12.75 -12.81 4.11
CA ALA A 96 13.50 -13.74 4.95
C ALA A 96 13.55 -13.29 6.42
N LYS A 97 13.78 -11.98 6.67
CA LYS A 97 13.74 -11.41 8.03
C LYS A 97 12.33 -11.52 8.64
N ALA A 98 11.30 -11.26 7.85
CA ALA A 98 9.91 -11.40 8.26
C ALA A 98 9.60 -12.84 8.71
N GLN A 99 10.01 -13.83 7.93
CA GLN A 99 9.86 -15.26 8.25
C GLN A 99 10.64 -15.67 9.52
N ALA A 100 11.87 -15.18 9.69
CA ALA A 100 12.69 -15.49 10.86
C ALA A 100 12.05 -15.01 12.17
N VAL A 101 11.39 -13.85 12.15
CA VAL A 101 10.67 -13.34 13.32
C VAL A 101 9.42 -14.17 13.59
N THR A 102 8.65 -14.53 12.57
CA THR A 102 7.50 -15.43 12.72
C THR A 102 7.93 -16.75 13.35
N LEU A 103 9.07 -17.32 12.92
CA LEU A 103 9.63 -18.54 13.50
C LEU A 103 10.00 -18.33 14.97
N LYS A 104 10.71 -17.24 15.32
CA LYS A 104 11.05 -16.91 16.72
C LYS A 104 9.79 -16.79 17.59
N GLN A 105 8.75 -16.12 17.10
CA GLN A 105 7.46 -16.00 17.80
C GLN A 105 6.79 -17.37 17.98
N GLN A 106 6.86 -18.24 16.97
CA GLN A 106 6.36 -19.61 17.05
C GLN A 106 7.13 -20.45 18.07
N GLU A 107 8.47 -20.34 18.18
CA GLU A 107 9.29 -21.12 19.13
C GLU A 107 8.86 -20.97 20.60
N HIS A 108 8.29 -19.82 20.97
CA HIS A 108 7.72 -19.61 22.30
C HIS A 108 6.54 -20.56 22.60
N VAL A 109 5.81 -20.98 21.57
CA VAL A 109 4.69 -21.94 21.66
C VAL A 109 5.14 -23.34 21.26
N LEU A 110 5.77 -23.50 20.08
CA LEU A 110 6.23 -24.78 19.57
C LEU A 110 7.43 -24.66 18.63
N PHE A 111 8.21 -25.72 18.52
CA PHE A 111 9.27 -25.85 17.50
C PHE A 111 9.48 -27.32 17.13
N THR A 112 10.22 -27.57 16.05
CA THR A 112 10.50 -28.93 15.55
C THR A 112 11.99 -29.21 15.41
N GLU A 113 12.35 -30.50 15.51
CA GLU A 113 13.69 -31.00 15.21
C GLU A 113 13.59 -32.18 14.20
N PRO A 114 14.13 -32.04 12.97
CA PRO A 114 14.73 -30.82 12.40
C PRO A 114 13.72 -29.67 12.26
N GLY A 115 14.22 -28.42 12.23
CA GLY A 115 13.38 -27.22 12.09
C GLY A 115 12.69 -27.09 10.72
N GLN A 116 13.22 -27.76 9.70
CA GLN A 116 12.57 -27.91 8.40
C GLN A 116 12.16 -29.36 8.21
N LEU A 117 10.86 -29.59 7.98
CA LEU A 117 10.31 -30.93 7.85
C LEU A 117 10.52 -31.48 6.44
N GLU A 118 11.05 -32.70 6.33
CA GLU A 118 11.24 -33.40 5.07
C GLU A 118 10.29 -34.60 4.96
N ALA A 119 9.61 -34.73 3.82
CA ALA A 119 8.72 -35.85 3.55
C ALA A 119 9.46 -37.20 3.64
N GLY A 120 8.84 -38.18 4.28
CA GLY A 120 9.43 -39.51 4.51
C GLY A 120 10.48 -39.57 5.63
N LYS A 121 10.73 -38.48 6.36
CA LYS A 121 11.64 -38.45 7.51
C LYS A 121 10.88 -38.47 8.85
N ILE A 122 11.63 -38.72 9.92
CA ILE A 122 11.15 -38.58 11.29
C ILE A 122 11.38 -37.14 11.74
N MET A 123 10.44 -36.63 12.54
CA MET A 123 10.56 -35.33 13.19
C MET A 123 10.15 -35.43 14.66
N LYS A 124 10.67 -34.52 15.47
CA LYS A 124 10.23 -34.27 16.83
C LYS A 124 9.53 -32.92 16.89
N LEU A 125 8.42 -32.86 17.61
CA LEU A 125 7.70 -31.62 17.90
C LEU A 125 7.75 -31.35 19.39
N PHE A 126 8.07 -30.11 19.76
CA PHE A 126 8.08 -29.62 21.13
C PHE A 126 7.03 -28.53 21.29
N TYR A 127 6.20 -28.62 22.33
CA TYR A 127 5.08 -27.70 22.58
C TYR A 127 5.12 -27.17 24.03
N ASN A 128 4.80 -25.90 24.23
CA ASN A 128 4.74 -25.27 25.55
C ASN A 128 3.29 -24.96 25.94
N PRO A 129 2.61 -25.84 26.70
CA PRO A 129 1.24 -25.58 27.14
C PRO A 129 1.12 -24.37 28.06
N ASN A 130 2.20 -23.91 28.71
CA ASN A 130 2.14 -22.75 29.61
C ASN A 130 1.87 -21.42 28.90
N ASN A 131 2.10 -21.39 27.58
CA ASN A 131 1.92 -20.22 26.73
C ASN A 131 0.63 -20.28 25.90
N THR A 132 -0.28 -21.22 26.22
CA THR A 132 -1.50 -21.46 25.44
C THR A 132 -2.72 -21.69 26.36
N SER A 133 -3.88 -21.97 25.76
CA SER A 133 -5.10 -22.31 26.49
C SER A 133 -5.01 -23.63 27.27
N LEU A 134 -4.00 -24.47 27.01
CA LEU A 134 -3.77 -25.73 27.71
C LEU A 134 -2.90 -25.58 28.97
N LYS A 135 -2.64 -24.35 29.42
CA LYS A 135 -1.88 -24.07 30.64
C LYS A 135 -2.45 -24.83 31.83
N GLY A 136 -1.58 -25.58 32.52
CA GLY A 136 -1.94 -26.39 33.69
C GLY A 136 -2.53 -27.77 33.37
N SER A 137 -2.62 -28.16 32.09
CA SER A 137 -3.06 -29.51 31.72
C SER A 137 -2.06 -30.58 32.16
N GLU A 138 -2.53 -31.64 32.82
CA GLU A 138 -1.69 -32.76 33.26
C GLU A 138 -1.25 -33.67 32.10
N ARG A 139 -2.05 -33.71 31.03
CA ARG A 139 -1.81 -34.51 29.83
C ARG A 139 -2.09 -33.65 28.60
N VAL A 140 -1.26 -33.81 27.58
CA VAL A 140 -1.44 -33.15 26.28
C VAL A 140 -1.38 -34.22 25.20
N PHE A 141 -2.29 -34.14 24.25
CA PHE A 141 -2.31 -34.93 23.04
C PHE A 141 -2.13 -34.00 21.84
N ILE A 142 -1.44 -34.47 20.82
CA ILE A 142 -1.46 -33.86 19.50
C ILE A 142 -2.49 -34.61 18.66
N VAL A 143 -3.33 -33.86 17.92
CA VAL A 143 -4.30 -34.39 16.97
C VAL A 143 -4.04 -33.72 15.64
N GLY A 144 -3.81 -34.48 14.59
CA GLY A 144 -3.44 -33.89 13.31
C GLY A 144 -3.61 -34.79 12.11
N SER A 145 -3.35 -34.18 10.96
CA SER A 145 -3.35 -34.75 9.64
C SER A 145 -2.25 -34.08 8.81
N TRP A 146 -2.28 -34.29 7.50
CA TRP A 146 -1.36 -33.69 6.55
C TRP A 146 -2.13 -33.03 5.41
N ASN A 147 -1.44 -32.18 4.66
CA ASN A 147 -1.91 -31.58 3.41
C ASN A 147 -3.23 -30.81 3.56
N ARG A 148 -3.32 -29.88 4.53
CA ARG A 148 -4.51 -29.10 4.87
C ARG A 148 -5.69 -30.00 5.29
N TRP A 149 -5.41 -30.93 6.20
CA TRP A 149 -6.38 -31.93 6.70
C TRP A 149 -6.96 -32.89 5.63
N SER A 150 -6.46 -32.88 4.40
CA SER A 150 -7.00 -33.69 3.30
C SER A 150 -6.34 -35.07 3.14
N HIS A 151 -5.25 -35.32 3.85
CA HIS A 151 -4.51 -36.58 3.76
C HIS A 151 -5.21 -37.72 4.55
N GLU A 152 -5.14 -38.95 4.03
CA GLU A 152 -5.79 -40.13 4.63
C GLU A 152 -5.21 -40.54 5.99
N LYS A 153 -3.89 -40.45 6.14
CA LYS A 153 -3.19 -40.69 7.41
C LYS A 153 -3.44 -39.52 8.35
N THR A 154 -4.07 -39.81 9.48
CA THR A 154 -4.23 -38.90 10.61
C THR A 154 -3.50 -39.46 11.82
N PHE A 155 -3.25 -38.62 12.82
CA PHE A 155 -2.61 -39.03 14.05
C PHE A 155 -3.29 -38.40 15.26
N LYS A 156 -3.35 -39.17 16.34
CA LYS A 156 -3.75 -38.69 17.66
C LYS A 156 -2.86 -39.36 18.69
N LEU A 157 -1.86 -38.65 19.20
CA LEU A 157 -0.80 -39.22 20.02
C LEU A 157 -0.67 -38.48 21.36
N PRO A 158 -0.43 -39.19 22.47
CA PRO A 158 -0.05 -38.56 23.71
C PRO A 158 1.36 -37.95 23.58
N MET A 159 1.56 -36.78 24.19
CA MET A 159 2.87 -36.14 24.26
C MET A 159 3.53 -36.41 25.62
N THR A 160 4.86 -36.41 25.63
CA THR A 160 5.68 -36.69 26.82
C THR A 160 6.29 -35.41 27.37
N GLU A 161 6.22 -35.17 28.68
CA GLU A 161 6.89 -34.02 29.29
C GLU A 161 8.41 -34.21 29.24
N VAL A 162 9.12 -33.19 28.74
CA VAL A 162 10.58 -33.11 28.66
C VAL A 162 11.05 -31.73 29.08
N LEU A 163 12.34 -31.64 29.42
CA LEU A 163 12.96 -30.41 29.88
C LEU A 163 13.91 -29.90 28.80
N VAL A 164 13.55 -28.80 28.13
CA VAL A 164 14.33 -28.19 27.05
C VAL A 164 14.81 -26.82 27.50
N LYS A 165 16.13 -26.61 27.54
CA LYS A 165 16.75 -25.34 27.97
C LYS A 165 16.24 -24.82 29.33
N GLY A 166 15.86 -25.72 30.24
CA GLY A 166 15.32 -25.36 31.57
C GLY A 166 13.81 -25.19 31.62
N GLU A 167 13.10 -25.23 30.49
CA GLU A 167 11.64 -25.09 30.41
C GLU A 167 10.97 -26.46 30.22
N LYS A 168 9.83 -26.66 30.89
CA LYS A 168 8.97 -27.82 30.65
C LYS A 168 8.27 -27.68 29.30
N ARG A 169 8.42 -28.69 28.45
CA ARG A 169 7.80 -28.80 27.12
C ARG A 169 7.19 -30.19 26.96
N MET A 170 6.22 -30.32 26.06
CA MET A 170 5.63 -31.60 25.65
C MET A 170 6.26 -32.01 24.31
N GLU A 171 6.79 -33.23 24.23
CA GLU A 171 7.45 -33.80 23.04
C GLU A 171 6.63 -34.93 22.43
N VAL A 172 6.66 -35.02 21.10
CA VAL A 172 6.19 -36.18 20.33
C VAL A 172 7.09 -36.41 19.12
N GLU A 173 7.30 -37.68 18.76
CA GLU A 173 8.03 -38.08 17.56
C GLU A 173 7.04 -38.62 16.50
N LEU A 174 7.18 -38.18 15.25
CA LEU A 174 6.26 -38.47 14.16
C LEU A 174 7.02 -38.84 12.88
N ASN A 175 6.47 -39.78 12.12
CA ASN A 175 6.91 -40.08 10.77
C ASN A 175 6.10 -39.23 9.78
N ILE A 176 6.80 -38.46 8.94
CA ILE A 176 6.19 -37.63 7.92
C ILE A 176 5.90 -38.50 6.67
N PRO A 177 4.67 -38.53 6.14
CA PRO A 177 4.37 -39.20 4.87
C PRO A 177 5.25 -38.71 3.72
N THR A 178 5.55 -39.58 2.76
CA THR A 178 6.40 -39.24 1.60
C THR A 178 5.75 -38.27 0.63
N ASP A 179 4.43 -38.11 0.70
CA ASP A 179 3.55 -37.28 -0.12
C ASP A 179 3.01 -36.06 0.64
N ALA A 180 3.54 -35.78 1.83
CA ALA A 180 3.17 -34.61 2.62
C ALA A 180 3.88 -33.34 2.12
N TYR A 181 3.12 -32.26 1.97
CA TYR A 181 3.59 -30.88 1.78
C TYR A 181 3.26 -29.96 2.97
N MET A 182 2.36 -30.40 3.86
CA MET A 182 1.96 -29.66 5.06
C MET A 182 1.65 -30.63 6.20
N MET A 183 2.00 -30.27 7.42
CA MET A 183 1.55 -30.92 8.65
C MET A 183 0.52 -30.00 9.32
N ASP A 184 -0.67 -30.53 9.63
CA ASP A 184 -1.78 -29.78 10.22
C ASP A 184 -2.19 -30.41 11.54
N PHE A 185 -2.27 -29.63 12.62
CA PHE A 185 -2.56 -30.19 13.93
C PHE A 185 -3.11 -29.19 14.94
N VAL A 186 -3.72 -29.74 15.98
CA VAL A 186 -4.19 -29.08 17.19
C VAL A 186 -3.70 -29.85 18.41
N PHE A 187 -3.69 -29.20 19.57
CA PHE A 187 -3.42 -29.87 20.84
C PHE A 187 -4.70 -30.02 21.65
N SER A 188 -4.78 -31.06 22.49
CA SER A 188 -5.89 -31.24 23.42
C SER A 188 -5.43 -31.74 24.78
N ASN A 189 -6.20 -31.44 25.83
CA ASN A 189 -5.93 -31.99 27.17
C ASN A 189 -6.49 -33.42 27.39
N GLY A 190 -7.12 -34.01 26.37
CA GLY A 190 -7.83 -35.28 26.52
C GLY A 190 -8.19 -35.96 25.21
N ASN A 191 -8.50 -37.26 25.33
CA ASN A 191 -8.93 -38.11 24.21
C ASN A 191 -10.45 -38.45 24.26
N HIS A 192 -11.25 -37.56 24.84
CA HIS A 192 -12.70 -37.75 25.00
C HIS A 192 -13.47 -36.60 24.37
N GLU A 193 -14.76 -36.84 24.13
CA GLU A 193 -15.70 -35.82 23.65
C GLU A 193 -15.83 -34.72 24.73
N GLY A 194 -15.64 -33.45 24.35
CA GLY A 194 -15.58 -32.32 25.29
C GLY A 194 -14.18 -31.99 25.84
N ALA A 195 -13.12 -32.63 25.34
CA ALA A 195 -11.75 -32.21 25.64
C ALA A 195 -11.53 -30.73 25.25
N HIS A 196 -10.72 -30.03 26.04
CA HIS A 196 -10.32 -28.67 25.70
C HIS A 196 -9.21 -28.73 24.65
N TYR A 197 -9.34 -27.91 23.60
CA TYR A 197 -8.39 -27.85 22.51
C TYR A 197 -7.66 -26.51 22.52
N ASP A 198 -6.36 -26.57 22.23
CA ASP A 198 -5.63 -25.44 21.68
C ASP A 198 -5.57 -25.62 20.16
N ASN A 199 -6.43 -24.87 19.49
CA ASN A 199 -6.51 -24.78 18.04
C ASN A 199 -6.11 -23.38 17.54
N ARG A 200 -5.30 -22.64 18.32
CA ARG A 200 -4.81 -21.30 17.96
C ARG A 200 -5.94 -20.35 17.51
N ASN A 201 -7.04 -20.30 18.27
CA ASN A 201 -8.25 -19.53 17.94
C ASN A 201 -8.84 -19.90 16.56
N ASN A 202 -9.12 -21.18 16.34
CA ASN A 202 -9.67 -21.75 15.09
C ASN A 202 -8.74 -21.70 13.85
N MET A 203 -7.49 -21.27 14.01
CA MET A 203 -6.52 -21.28 12.93
C MET A 203 -5.87 -22.64 12.71
N ASP A 204 -5.79 -23.47 13.77
CA ASP A 204 -4.91 -24.63 13.88
C ASP A 204 -3.42 -24.27 13.74
N TYR A 205 -2.56 -25.27 13.94
CA TYR A 205 -1.13 -25.17 13.70
C TYR A 205 -0.77 -25.84 12.38
N HIS A 206 0.09 -25.18 11.62
CA HIS A 206 0.51 -25.60 10.29
C HIS A 206 2.02 -25.50 10.18
N ILE A 207 2.69 -26.57 9.71
CA ILE A 207 4.14 -26.57 9.43
C ILE A 207 4.38 -27.12 8.03
N PRO A 208 5.00 -26.33 7.12
CA PRO A 208 5.32 -26.78 5.77
C PRO A 208 6.28 -27.97 5.77
N VAL A 209 6.08 -28.89 4.82
CA VAL A 209 6.92 -30.07 4.58
C VAL A 209 7.52 -29.97 3.17
N ILE A 210 8.84 -30.13 3.07
CA ILE A 210 9.55 -30.13 1.79
C ILE A 210 9.73 -31.55 1.23
N GLY A 211 9.78 -31.65 -0.09
CA GLY A 211 10.14 -32.90 -0.78
C GLY A 211 9.01 -33.92 -0.95
N GLY A 212 7.77 -33.55 -0.62
CA GLY A 212 6.58 -34.39 -0.83
C GLY A 212 6.41 -34.81 -2.29
N LYS A 213 6.20 -36.12 -2.53
CA LYS A 213 5.97 -36.70 -3.85
C LYS A 213 4.86 -37.73 -3.83
N ASP A 214 4.03 -37.74 -4.86
CA ASP A 214 2.99 -38.75 -5.05
C ASP A 214 3.60 -40.10 -5.47
N GLU A 215 2.75 -41.13 -5.60
CA GLU A 215 3.15 -42.48 -6.02
C GLU A 215 3.87 -42.53 -7.38
N LYS A 216 3.68 -41.51 -8.23
CA LYS A 216 4.31 -41.38 -9.55
C LYS A 216 5.62 -40.58 -9.50
N GLY A 217 6.02 -40.11 -8.32
CA GLY A 217 7.21 -39.29 -8.12
C GLY A 217 7.04 -37.83 -8.49
N VAL A 218 5.80 -37.37 -8.73
CA VAL A 218 5.47 -35.97 -9.01
C VAL A 218 5.43 -35.21 -7.69
N ALA A 219 6.03 -34.01 -7.65
CA ALA A 219 6.01 -33.17 -6.45
C ALA A 219 4.56 -32.83 -6.06
N VAL A 220 4.21 -33.12 -4.81
CA VAL A 220 2.93 -32.67 -4.24
C VAL A 220 3.17 -31.28 -3.68
N VAL A 221 2.39 -30.32 -4.15
CA VAL A 221 2.43 -28.94 -3.68
C VAL A 221 1.02 -28.52 -3.29
N GLU A 222 0.95 -27.51 -2.43
CA GLU A 222 -0.31 -26.87 -2.10
C GLU A 222 -0.98 -26.33 -3.37
N LYS A 223 -2.28 -26.57 -3.49
CA LYS A 223 -3.05 -26.03 -4.62
C LYS A 223 -3.24 -24.52 -4.40
N PRO A 224 -2.91 -23.68 -5.40
CA PRO A 224 -3.21 -22.25 -5.35
C PRO A 224 -4.69 -22.01 -5.05
N LEU A 225 -4.94 -21.11 -4.11
CA LEU A 225 -6.30 -20.59 -3.87
C LEU A 225 -6.69 -19.65 -5.01
N HIS A 226 -7.96 -19.65 -5.38
CA HIS A 226 -8.57 -18.59 -6.19
C HIS A 226 -9.39 -17.66 -5.29
N VAL A 227 -8.91 -16.44 -5.12
CA VAL A 227 -9.56 -15.39 -4.33
C VAL A 227 -10.15 -14.34 -5.28
N VAL A 228 -11.41 -13.98 -5.07
CA VAL A 228 -12.03 -12.82 -5.71
C VAL A 228 -12.34 -11.77 -4.65
N SER A 229 -11.63 -10.66 -4.68
CA SER A 229 -11.89 -9.52 -3.81
C SER A 229 -12.96 -8.63 -4.42
N VAL A 230 -14.06 -8.41 -3.70
CA VAL A 230 -15.13 -7.48 -4.07
C VAL A 230 -14.89 -6.19 -3.30
N SER A 231 -14.70 -5.09 -4.03
CA SER A 231 -14.37 -3.79 -3.45
C SER A 231 -14.99 -2.64 -4.24
N VAL A 232 -15.13 -1.50 -3.60
CA VAL A 232 -15.53 -0.22 -4.21
C VAL A 232 -14.37 0.76 -4.36
N GLU A 233 -13.21 0.48 -3.77
CA GLU A 233 -11.97 1.24 -3.96
C GLU A 233 -10.81 0.31 -4.33
N MET A 234 -9.90 0.81 -5.16
CA MET A 234 -8.65 0.20 -5.53
C MET A 234 -7.66 1.30 -5.91
N ALA A 235 -6.53 1.37 -5.23
CA ALA A 235 -5.46 2.29 -5.57
C ALA A 235 -4.74 1.83 -6.85
N PRO A 236 -4.23 2.74 -7.70
CA PRO A 236 -4.40 4.20 -7.67
C PRO A 236 -5.68 4.70 -8.36
N ILE A 237 -6.50 3.81 -8.92
CA ILE A 237 -7.55 4.15 -9.90
C ILE A 237 -8.85 4.71 -9.29
N ALA A 238 -9.20 4.30 -8.08
CA ALA A 238 -10.41 4.66 -7.35
C ALA A 238 -10.11 4.65 -5.85
N LYS A 239 -9.76 5.80 -5.26
CA LYS A 239 -9.30 5.87 -3.87
C LYS A 239 -9.85 7.11 -3.17
N VAL A 240 -10.41 6.91 -1.98
CA VAL A 240 -10.86 7.96 -1.06
C VAL A 240 -10.19 7.80 0.30
N GLY A 241 -10.00 6.57 0.76
CA GLY A 241 -9.33 6.25 2.02
C GLY A 241 -8.20 5.23 1.86
N GLY A 242 -7.87 4.54 2.96
CA GLY A 242 -6.86 3.48 2.96
C GLY A 242 -7.36 2.14 2.39
N LEU A 243 -8.67 1.99 2.17
CA LEU A 243 -9.26 0.74 1.66
C LEU A 243 -8.68 0.36 0.29
N GLY A 244 -8.57 1.33 -0.62
CA GLY A 244 -8.02 1.08 -1.95
C GLY A 244 -6.55 0.65 -1.93
N ASP A 245 -5.74 1.16 -0.99
CA ASP A 245 -4.35 0.72 -0.82
C ASP A 245 -4.28 -0.74 -0.37
N VAL A 246 -5.14 -1.13 0.58
CA VAL A 246 -5.18 -2.50 1.11
C VAL A 246 -5.56 -3.49 0.02
N VAL A 247 -6.62 -3.23 -0.74
CA VAL A 247 -7.11 -4.16 -1.79
C VAL A 247 -6.02 -4.48 -2.80
N THR A 248 -5.31 -3.44 -3.26
CA THR A 248 -4.25 -3.56 -4.26
C THR A 248 -3.04 -4.30 -3.70
N SER A 249 -2.56 -3.85 -2.54
CA SER A 249 -1.32 -4.35 -1.95
C SER A 249 -1.46 -5.77 -1.39
N LEU A 250 -2.61 -6.09 -0.78
CA LEU A 250 -2.92 -7.45 -0.32
C LEU A 250 -3.05 -8.39 -1.51
N GLY A 251 -3.74 -7.98 -2.59
CA GLY A 251 -3.89 -8.78 -3.80
C GLY A 251 -2.54 -9.14 -4.41
N LEU A 252 -1.64 -8.17 -4.54
CA LEU A 252 -0.25 -8.38 -4.98
C LEU A 252 0.52 -9.36 -4.10
N ALA A 253 0.43 -9.18 -2.78
CA ALA A 253 1.16 -10.01 -1.83
C ALA A 253 0.66 -11.46 -1.83
N VAL A 254 -0.65 -11.67 -1.87
CA VAL A 254 -1.26 -13.01 -1.99
C VAL A 254 -0.90 -13.66 -3.33
N GLN A 255 -0.84 -12.90 -4.43
CA GLN A 255 -0.33 -13.39 -5.71
C GLN A 255 1.15 -13.78 -5.66
N ALA A 256 1.97 -13.03 -4.92
CA ALA A 256 3.39 -13.31 -4.75
C ALA A 256 3.66 -14.62 -3.97
N GLU A 257 2.72 -15.05 -3.14
CA GLU A 257 2.73 -16.39 -2.50
C GLU A 257 2.19 -17.50 -3.40
N GLY A 258 1.84 -17.20 -4.66
CA GLY A 258 1.46 -18.19 -5.68
C GLY A 258 -0.04 -18.45 -5.80
N HIS A 259 -0.89 -17.66 -5.14
CA HIS A 259 -2.34 -17.76 -5.25
C HIS A 259 -2.88 -16.91 -6.41
N LYS A 260 -4.07 -17.24 -6.91
CA LYS A 260 -4.76 -16.44 -7.94
C LYS A 260 -5.65 -15.42 -7.26
N VAL A 261 -5.43 -14.13 -7.51
CA VAL A 261 -6.29 -13.05 -7.03
C VAL A 261 -6.91 -12.30 -8.21
N GLU A 262 -8.20 -12.04 -8.13
CA GLU A 262 -8.94 -11.15 -9.03
C GLU A 262 -9.70 -10.12 -8.20
N VAL A 263 -9.82 -8.88 -8.69
CA VAL A 263 -10.60 -7.83 -8.02
C VAL A 263 -11.80 -7.45 -8.89
N VAL A 264 -12.97 -7.26 -8.28
CA VAL A 264 -14.16 -6.72 -8.94
C VAL A 264 -14.49 -5.35 -8.34
N LEU A 265 -14.69 -4.36 -9.22
CA LEU A 265 -15.08 -2.99 -8.88
C LEU A 265 -16.26 -2.48 -9.72
N PRO A 266 -16.99 -1.46 -9.24
CA PRO A 266 -17.88 -0.67 -10.10
C PRO A 266 -17.05 0.13 -11.12
N LYS A 267 -17.55 0.28 -12.35
CA LYS A 267 -16.93 1.13 -13.36
C LYS A 267 -17.37 2.59 -13.24
N TYR A 268 -16.77 3.31 -12.29
CA TYR A 268 -17.03 4.73 -12.10
C TYR A 268 -16.64 5.56 -13.35
N ASP A 269 -17.37 6.65 -13.59
CA ASP A 269 -16.98 7.66 -14.57
C ASP A 269 -15.70 8.44 -14.20
N VAL A 270 -15.36 8.47 -12.91
CA VAL A 270 -14.16 9.17 -12.37
C VAL A 270 -12.92 8.28 -12.19
N LEU A 271 -12.91 7.07 -12.73
CA LEU A 271 -11.72 6.22 -12.68
C LEU A 271 -10.53 6.90 -13.37
N LYS A 272 -9.32 6.73 -12.81
CA LYS A 272 -8.07 7.10 -13.50
C LYS A 272 -7.73 6.06 -14.57
N TYR A 273 -8.43 6.09 -15.70
CA TYR A 273 -8.33 5.09 -16.77
C TYR A 273 -6.91 4.91 -17.34
N ASP A 274 -6.10 5.96 -17.33
CA ASP A 274 -4.72 5.94 -17.83
C ASP A 274 -3.79 5.02 -17.02
N LEU A 275 -4.22 4.62 -15.82
CA LEU A 275 -3.50 3.72 -14.92
C LEU A 275 -4.00 2.27 -14.99
N ILE A 276 -4.89 1.94 -15.95
CA ILE A 276 -5.39 0.59 -16.17
C ILE A 276 -4.74 0.04 -17.45
N GLU A 277 -3.94 -1.00 -17.30
CA GLU A 277 -3.30 -1.68 -18.42
C GLU A 277 -4.27 -2.65 -19.11
N ASP A 278 -4.17 -2.73 -20.44
CA ASP A 278 -4.95 -3.65 -21.29
C ASP A 278 -6.47 -3.64 -21.03
N LEU A 279 -7.03 -2.46 -20.73
CA LEU A 279 -8.46 -2.31 -20.52
C LEU A 279 -9.25 -2.67 -21.79
N LYS A 280 -10.12 -3.66 -21.67
CA LYS A 280 -10.99 -4.11 -22.76
C LYS A 280 -12.34 -4.57 -22.23
N GLU A 281 -13.33 -4.51 -23.11
CA GLU A 281 -14.65 -5.06 -22.83
C GLU A 281 -14.63 -6.59 -22.96
N GLU A 282 -15.25 -7.27 -22.02
CA GLU A 282 -15.50 -8.70 -21.99
C GLU A 282 -17.00 -8.96 -22.19
N GLU A 283 -17.42 -10.22 -22.22
CA GLU A 283 -18.84 -10.57 -22.27
C GLU A 283 -19.58 -10.07 -21.01
N GLY A 284 -20.55 -9.19 -21.22
CA GLY A 284 -21.48 -8.71 -20.19
C GLY A 284 -22.67 -9.63 -19.97
N PHE A 285 -23.61 -9.23 -19.11
CA PHE A 285 -24.75 -10.07 -18.73
C PHE A 285 -26.03 -9.27 -18.46
N GLN A 286 -27.19 -9.89 -18.69
CA GLN A 286 -28.49 -9.29 -18.43
C GLN A 286 -28.92 -9.57 -16.99
N TRP A 287 -29.03 -8.55 -16.16
CA TRP A 287 -29.47 -8.69 -14.77
C TRP A 287 -29.95 -7.35 -14.19
N GLY A 288 -30.81 -7.39 -13.16
CA GLY A 288 -31.25 -6.16 -12.48
C GLY A 288 -32.01 -5.19 -13.38
N GLY A 289 -32.66 -5.68 -14.43
CA GLY A 289 -33.45 -4.88 -15.37
C GLY A 289 -32.66 -4.16 -16.47
N CYS A 290 -31.34 -4.34 -16.54
CA CYS A 290 -30.50 -3.75 -17.59
C CYS A 290 -29.39 -4.71 -18.06
N TYR A 291 -28.66 -4.31 -19.09
CA TYR A 291 -27.43 -4.97 -19.46
C TYR A 291 -26.28 -4.43 -18.60
N ASN A 292 -25.44 -5.34 -18.12
CA ASN A 292 -24.25 -5.03 -17.32
C ASN A 292 -23.03 -5.29 -18.21
N HIS A 293 -22.39 -4.22 -18.67
CA HIS A 293 -21.13 -4.32 -19.38
C HIS A 293 -20.03 -4.70 -18.40
N VAL A 294 -19.14 -5.60 -18.83
CA VAL A 294 -18.00 -6.04 -18.03
C VAL A 294 -16.73 -5.66 -18.77
N PHE A 295 -15.82 -5.01 -18.08
CA PHE A 295 -14.50 -4.71 -18.60
C PHE A 295 -13.45 -5.46 -17.79
N SER A 296 -12.36 -5.86 -18.41
CA SER A 296 -11.20 -6.39 -17.71
C SER A 296 -9.95 -5.58 -18.03
N GLY A 297 -9.06 -5.47 -17.05
CA GLY A 297 -7.77 -4.81 -17.18
C GLY A 297 -6.82 -5.29 -16.08
N THR A 298 -5.63 -4.72 -16.03
CA THR A 298 -4.64 -4.97 -14.99
C THR A 298 -4.35 -3.66 -14.27
N VAL A 299 -4.41 -3.67 -12.94
CA VAL A 299 -4.14 -2.51 -12.08
C VAL A 299 -3.03 -2.89 -11.11
N GLU A 300 -1.87 -2.23 -11.20
CA GLU A 300 -0.69 -2.56 -10.39
C GLU A 300 -0.36 -4.07 -10.42
N GLY A 301 -0.50 -4.74 -11.57
CA GLY A 301 -0.24 -6.19 -11.72
C GLY A 301 -1.34 -7.14 -11.24
N VAL A 302 -2.43 -6.63 -10.66
CA VAL A 302 -3.60 -7.44 -10.24
C VAL A 302 -4.65 -7.44 -11.34
N LYS A 303 -5.24 -8.60 -11.62
CA LYS A 303 -6.32 -8.72 -12.62
C LYS A 303 -7.61 -8.14 -12.07
N THR A 304 -8.14 -7.13 -12.73
CA THR A 304 -9.32 -6.38 -12.25
C THR A 304 -10.45 -6.41 -13.28
N TYR A 305 -11.67 -6.55 -12.79
CA TYR A 305 -12.91 -6.51 -13.57
C TYR A 305 -13.79 -5.36 -13.11
N PHE A 306 -14.43 -4.70 -14.06
CA PHE A 306 -15.26 -3.53 -13.83
C PHE A 306 -16.66 -3.77 -14.34
N ILE A 307 -17.66 -3.59 -13.48
CA ILE A 307 -19.08 -3.75 -13.83
C ILE A 307 -19.70 -2.37 -14.10
N ASP A 308 -20.25 -2.19 -15.30
CA ASP A 308 -20.86 -0.96 -15.79
C ASP A 308 -22.32 -1.23 -16.22
N PRO A 309 -23.31 -1.04 -15.34
CA PRO A 309 -24.70 -1.18 -15.68
C PRO A 309 -25.21 0.01 -16.51
N ASP A 310 -25.99 -0.28 -17.55
CA ASP A 310 -26.60 0.74 -18.43
C ASP A 310 -27.56 1.71 -17.73
N ASN A 311 -27.96 1.40 -16.50
CA ASN A 311 -28.85 2.24 -15.70
C ASN A 311 -28.18 3.50 -15.14
N GLY A 312 -26.87 3.68 -15.34
CA GLY A 312 -26.14 4.89 -14.96
C GLY A 312 -25.82 5.01 -13.47
N MET A 313 -26.05 3.97 -12.65
CA MET A 313 -25.86 4.04 -11.19
C MET A 313 -24.42 4.37 -10.73
N PHE A 314 -23.42 4.26 -11.61
CA PHE A 314 -22.02 4.64 -11.35
C PHE A 314 -21.52 5.79 -12.25
N LYS A 315 -22.43 6.53 -12.89
CA LYS A 315 -22.15 7.71 -13.73
C LYS A 315 -22.60 9.00 -13.02
N VAL A 316 -22.10 9.18 -11.79
CA VAL A 316 -22.53 10.24 -10.86
C VAL A 316 -21.41 11.22 -10.51
N GLY A 317 -20.24 11.11 -11.15
CA GLY A 317 -19.09 12.00 -10.94
C GLY A 317 -18.33 11.80 -9.63
N MET A 318 -18.61 10.73 -8.88
CA MET A 318 -17.97 10.44 -7.59
C MET A 318 -18.07 8.97 -7.18
N ILE A 319 -17.23 8.57 -6.23
CA ILE A 319 -17.28 7.23 -5.62
C ILE A 319 -18.38 7.21 -4.56
N TYR A 320 -18.28 8.08 -3.54
CA TYR A 320 -19.23 8.24 -2.43
C TYR A 320 -19.88 9.62 -2.40
N GLY A 321 -20.95 9.73 -1.63
CA GLY A 321 -21.53 11.00 -1.20
C GLY A 321 -22.79 11.40 -1.94
N THR A 322 -23.42 10.49 -2.70
CA THR A 322 -24.69 10.79 -3.36
C THR A 322 -25.81 11.05 -2.35
N ASP A 323 -25.71 10.49 -1.13
CA ASP A 323 -26.62 10.73 0.00
C ASP A 323 -26.69 12.20 0.45
N TYR A 324 -25.67 12.99 0.15
CA TYR A 324 -25.55 14.39 0.56
C TYR A 324 -25.89 15.37 -0.57
N LEU A 325 -26.32 14.88 -1.72
CA LEU A 325 -26.64 15.66 -2.91
C LEU A 325 -28.09 15.42 -3.33
N GLU A 326 -28.62 16.30 -4.17
CA GLU A 326 -29.95 16.12 -4.80
C GLU A 326 -29.93 15.06 -5.90
N ILE A 327 -29.26 13.93 -5.66
CA ILE A 327 -29.19 12.77 -6.54
C ILE A 327 -30.17 11.72 -5.97
N PRO A 328 -31.15 11.22 -6.74
CA PRO A 328 -32.17 10.29 -6.26
C PRO A 328 -31.65 8.85 -6.17
N LEU A 329 -30.42 8.66 -5.67
CA LEU A 329 -29.75 7.37 -5.50
C LEU A 329 -28.86 7.45 -4.26
N THR A 330 -29.12 6.59 -3.28
CA THR A 330 -28.27 6.46 -2.10
C THR A 330 -27.02 5.63 -2.41
N ASP A 331 -25.94 5.83 -1.65
CA ASP A 331 -24.74 4.99 -1.78
C ASP A 331 -25.07 3.53 -1.44
N ALA A 332 -25.98 3.29 -0.48
CA ALA A 332 -26.45 1.96 -0.12
C ALA A 332 -27.17 1.24 -1.27
N GLU A 333 -28.03 1.94 -2.03
CA GLU A 333 -28.68 1.37 -3.22
C GLU A 333 -27.68 1.03 -4.33
N ARG A 334 -26.72 1.93 -4.58
CA ARG A 334 -25.66 1.74 -5.58
C ARG A 334 -24.80 0.52 -5.26
N PHE A 335 -24.26 0.46 -4.05
CA PHE A 335 -23.37 -0.64 -3.69
C PHE A 335 -24.11 -1.95 -3.39
N GLY A 336 -25.39 -1.87 -2.99
CA GLY A 336 -26.29 -3.02 -2.94
C GLY A 336 -26.52 -3.64 -4.32
N TYR A 337 -26.75 -2.83 -5.36
CA TYR A 337 -26.85 -3.31 -6.74
C TYR A 337 -25.52 -3.96 -7.19
N PHE A 338 -24.40 -3.27 -6.99
CA PHE A 338 -23.08 -3.78 -7.36
C PHE A 338 -22.75 -5.11 -6.68
N SER A 339 -23.01 -5.24 -5.39
CA SER A 339 -22.77 -6.48 -4.62
C SER A 339 -23.47 -7.69 -5.26
N ARG A 340 -24.71 -7.52 -5.70
CA ARG A 340 -25.47 -8.57 -6.39
C ARG A 340 -24.98 -8.80 -7.82
N ALA A 341 -24.69 -7.72 -8.56
CA ALA A 341 -24.15 -7.81 -9.91
C ALA A 341 -22.77 -8.51 -9.94
N ALA A 342 -21.94 -8.34 -8.92
CA ALA A 342 -20.67 -9.05 -8.78
C ALA A 342 -20.85 -10.56 -8.61
N LEU A 343 -21.84 -11.00 -7.80
CA LEU A 343 -22.20 -12.41 -7.65
C LEU A 343 -22.78 -12.98 -8.95
N GLU A 344 -23.67 -12.23 -9.60
CA GLU A 344 -24.24 -12.61 -10.90
C GLU A 344 -23.14 -12.78 -11.96
N TRP A 345 -22.21 -11.83 -12.02
CA TRP A 345 -21.06 -11.92 -12.91
C TRP A 345 -20.24 -13.19 -12.66
N MET A 346 -19.95 -13.54 -11.40
CA MET A 346 -19.24 -14.77 -11.08
C MET A 346 -20.01 -16.01 -11.55
N LEU A 347 -21.33 -16.05 -11.31
CA LEU A 347 -22.20 -17.14 -11.74
C LEU A 347 -22.22 -17.29 -13.28
N GLN A 348 -22.54 -16.21 -14.00
CA GLN A 348 -22.68 -16.22 -15.46
C GLN A 348 -21.37 -16.53 -16.18
N SER A 349 -20.24 -16.10 -15.61
CA SER A 349 -18.92 -16.39 -16.15
C SER A 349 -18.35 -17.74 -15.72
N GLY A 350 -19.08 -18.52 -14.92
CA GLY A 350 -18.65 -19.83 -14.41
C GLY A 350 -17.48 -19.78 -13.44
N ARG A 351 -17.20 -18.63 -12.81
CA ARG A 351 -16.13 -18.47 -11.81
C ARG A 351 -16.54 -19.17 -10.52
N GLN A 352 -15.66 -20.02 -10.00
CA GLN A 352 -15.84 -20.73 -8.72
C GLN A 352 -14.65 -20.45 -7.80
N PRO A 353 -14.47 -19.20 -7.34
CA PRO A 353 -13.36 -18.92 -6.43
C PRO A 353 -13.48 -19.76 -5.16
N ASP A 354 -12.35 -20.03 -4.53
CA ASP A 354 -12.34 -20.63 -3.20
C ASP A 354 -12.83 -19.62 -2.15
N ILE A 355 -12.49 -18.34 -2.34
CA ILE A 355 -12.84 -17.24 -1.43
C ILE A 355 -13.45 -16.07 -2.19
N ILE A 356 -14.58 -15.58 -1.68
CA ILE A 356 -15.07 -14.23 -1.96
C ILE A 356 -14.66 -13.35 -0.78
N HIS A 357 -13.76 -12.41 -1.02
CA HIS A 357 -13.27 -11.50 0.01
C HIS A 357 -13.95 -10.14 -0.13
N CYS A 358 -14.84 -9.83 0.79
CA CYS A 358 -15.61 -8.59 0.80
C CYS A 358 -14.91 -7.52 1.65
N HIS A 359 -14.76 -6.32 1.10
CA HIS A 359 -14.16 -5.18 1.77
C HIS A 359 -15.24 -4.16 2.16
N ASP A 360 -15.42 -4.00 3.48
CA ASP A 360 -16.23 -2.97 4.15
C ASP A 360 -17.74 -2.97 3.80
N TRP A 361 -18.51 -2.08 4.43
CA TRP A 361 -19.98 -2.08 4.43
C TRP A 361 -20.62 -2.05 3.04
N GLN A 362 -19.95 -1.48 2.04
CA GLN A 362 -20.41 -1.36 0.66
C GLN A 362 -20.59 -2.73 0.01
N THR A 363 -19.79 -3.71 0.43
CA THR A 363 -19.81 -5.08 -0.10
C THR A 363 -20.37 -6.10 0.90
N ALA A 364 -20.78 -5.63 2.08
CA ALA A 364 -21.49 -6.45 3.07
C ALA A 364 -22.69 -7.23 2.51
N PRO A 365 -23.51 -6.67 1.59
CA PRO A 365 -24.63 -7.43 1.02
C PRO A 365 -24.21 -8.72 0.30
N VAL A 366 -22.98 -8.80 -0.22
CA VAL A 366 -22.46 -10.01 -0.88
C VAL A 366 -22.54 -11.22 0.05
N ALA A 367 -22.21 -11.04 1.34
CA ALA A 367 -22.12 -12.16 2.28
C ALA A 367 -23.45 -12.90 2.45
N LYS A 368 -24.53 -12.17 2.68
CA LYS A 368 -25.88 -12.74 2.83
C LYS A 368 -26.44 -13.25 1.50
N VAL A 369 -26.40 -12.39 0.47
CA VAL A 369 -27.00 -12.70 -0.83
C VAL A 369 -26.33 -13.93 -1.47
N TYR A 370 -25.03 -14.12 -1.26
CA TYR A 370 -24.33 -15.31 -1.70
C TYR A 370 -25.01 -16.60 -1.21
N TRP A 371 -25.29 -16.70 0.09
CA TRP A 371 -25.88 -17.90 0.69
C TRP A 371 -27.35 -18.08 0.34
N GLU A 372 -28.12 -17.00 0.31
CA GLU A 372 -29.56 -17.05 0.06
C GLU A 372 -29.89 -17.31 -1.42
N ASP A 373 -29.21 -16.60 -2.33
CA ASP A 373 -29.64 -16.50 -3.73
C ASP A 373 -28.69 -17.22 -4.72
N TYR A 374 -27.41 -17.47 -4.37
CA TYR A 374 -26.40 -17.93 -5.34
C TYR A 374 -25.79 -19.30 -5.04
N HIS A 375 -25.54 -19.64 -3.77
CA HIS A 375 -24.83 -20.85 -3.37
C HIS A 375 -25.49 -22.12 -3.92
N ASN A 376 -26.81 -22.21 -3.77
CA ASN A 376 -27.60 -23.36 -4.23
C ASN A 376 -27.93 -23.33 -5.73
N TYR A 377 -27.57 -22.26 -6.45
CA TYR A 377 -28.00 -21.99 -7.83
C TYR A 377 -26.83 -21.91 -8.82
N GLY A 378 -25.66 -22.42 -8.43
CA GLY A 378 -24.53 -22.61 -9.34
C GLY A 378 -23.22 -22.05 -8.82
N LEU A 379 -23.23 -21.18 -7.80
CA LEU A 379 -22.02 -20.64 -7.17
C LEU A 379 -21.69 -21.38 -5.87
N GLY A 380 -21.58 -22.71 -5.91
CA GLY A 380 -21.54 -23.56 -4.71
C GLY A 380 -20.18 -23.72 -4.03
N ASN A 381 -19.07 -23.36 -4.70
CA ASN A 381 -17.72 -23.53 -4.13
C ASN A 381 -17.31 -22.49 -3.08
N PRO A 382 -17.53 -21.17 -3.28
CA PRO A 382 -16.89 -20.15 -2.47
C PRO A 382 -17.19 -20.19 -0.96
N ARG A 383 -16.29 -19.58 -0.21
CA ARG A 383 -16.52 -19.14 1.18
C ARG A 383 -16.31 -17.65 1.29
N VAL A 384 -17.03 -17.02 2.21
CA VAL A 384 -17.05 -15.56 2.36
C VAL A 384 -16.14 -15.14 3.50
N VAL A 385 -15.19 -14.27 3.19
CA VAL A 385 -14.36 -13.55 4.17
C VAL A 385 -14.72 -12.08 4.11
N PHE A 386 -14.93 -11.45 5.27
CA PHE A 386 -15.34 -10.05 5.35
C PHE A 386 -14.29 -9.23 6.12
N THR A 387 -13.81 -8.12 5.57
CA THR A 387 -12.90 -7.19 6.26
C THR A 387 -13.57 -5.86 6.56
N ILE A 388 -13.58 -5.48 7.84
CA ILE A 388 -14.01 -4.16 8.31
C ILE A 388 -12.83 -3.21 8.26
N HIS A 389 -12.92 -2.17 7.43
CA HIS A 389 -11.90 -1.10 7.36
C HIS A 389 -12.24 0.06 8.27
N ASN A 390 -13.53 0.34 8.47
CA ASN A 390 -14.01 1.33 9.42
C ASN A 390 -15.42 1.01 9.93
N LEU A 391 -15.55 0.72 11.23
CA LEU A 391 -16.84 0.34 11.82
C LEU A 391 -17.83 1.51 11.94
N ASP A 392 -17.40 2.77 11.78
CA ASP A 392 -18.30 3.92 11.89
C ASP A 392 -19.34 3.99 10.77
N PHE A 393 -19.13 3.27 9.66
CA PHE A 393 -20.03 3.26 8.52
C PHE A 393 -20.74 1.92 8.36
N GLY A 394 -22.04 1.96 8.05
CA GLY A 394 -22.80 0.76 7.68
C GLY A 394 -22.88 -0.33 8.74
N GLN A 395 -22.85 0.01 10.03
CA GLN A 395 -22.85 -0.93 11.16
C GLN A 395 -23.92 -2.03 11.09
N SER A 396 -25.12 -1.71 10.60
CA SER A 396 -26.21 -2.67 10.42
C SER A 396 -25.90 -3.70 9.31
N LEU A 397 -25.34 -3.25 8.19
CA LEU A 397 -24.91 -4.10 7.09
C LEU A 397 -23.70 -4.96 7.50
N ILE A 398 -22.73 -4.35 8.21
CA ILE A 398 -21.58 -5.06 8.78
C ILE A 398 -22.04 -6.18 9.71
N ARG A 399 -22.98 -5.90 10.61
CA ARG A 399 -23.56 -6.91 11.51
C ARG A 399 -24.11 -8.10 10.74
N GLU A 400 -24.89 -7.83 9.70
CA GLU A 400 -25.46 -8.88 8.86
C GLU A 400 -24.37 -9.65 8.10
N ALA A 401 -23.38 -8.97 7.51
CA ALA A 401 -22.27 -9.65 6.84
C ALA A 401 -21.43 -10.51 7.79
N MET A 402 -21.27 -10.09 9.04
CA MET A 402 -20.62 -10.89 10.08
C MET A 402 -21.39 -12.18 10.37
N ASP A 403 -22.72 -12.19 10.32
CA ASP A 403 -23.50 -13.43 10.49
C ASP A 403 -23.24 -14.44 9.36
N TYR A 404 -23.11 -13.98 8.12
CA TYR A 404 -23.02 -14.84 6.92
C TYR A 404 -21.59 -15.16 6.46
N SER A 405 -20.58 -14.44 6.95
CA SER A 405 -19.18 -14.73 6.64
C SER A 405 -18.64 -15.91 7.45
N GLN A 406 -17.73 -16.68 6.86
CA GLN A 406 -17.01 -17.74 7.59
C GLN A 406 -15.94 -17.15 8.51
N ILE A 407 -15.28 -16.08 8.05
CA ILE A 407 -14.26 -15.35 8.80
C ILE A 407 -14.53 -13.85 8.65
N GLY A 408 -14.53 -13.15 9.79
CA GLY A 408 -14.51 -11.71 9.86
C GLY A 408 -13.11 -11.21 10.21
N THR A 409 -12.69 -10.10 9.63
CA THR A 409 -11.40 -9.49 9.90
C THR A 409 -11.51 -7.99 10.08
N THR A 410 -10.53 -7.38 10.73
CA THR A 410 -10.28 -5.94 10.66
C THR A 410 -8.78 -5.67 10.58
N VAL A 411 -8.43 -4.42 10.37
CA VAL A 411 -7.12 -3.96 9.88
C VAL A 411 -6.06 -3.71 10.98
N SER A 412 -6.31 -4.20 12.20
CA SER A 412 -5.41 -4.11 13.35
C SER A 412 -5.85 -5.09 14.45
N ARG A 413 -4.88 -5.58 15.24
CA ARG A 413 -5.11 -6.44 16.40
C ARG A 413 -5.68 -5.63 17.57
N SER A 414 -5.10 -4.47 17.87
CA SER A 414 -5.63 -3.57 18.90
C SER A 414 -7.01 -3.05 18.53
N TYR A 415 -7.26 -2.67 17.29
CA TYR A 415 -8.59 -2.21 16.88
C TYR A 415 -9.63 -3.32 17.01
N ALA A 416 -9.29 -4.56 16.63
CA ALA A 416 -10.18 -5.71 16.82
C ALA A 416 -10.62 -5.88 18.28
N GLN A 417 -9.71 -5.64 19.24
CA GLN A 417 -10.01 -5.66 20.67
C GLN A 417 -10.88 -4.45 21.09
N GLU A 418 -10.59 -3.25 20.57
CA GLU A 418 -11.36 -2.03 20.88
C GLU A 418 -12.83 -2.18 20.47
N ILE A 419 -13.11 -2.80 19.31
CA ILE A 419 -14.47 -2.95 18.78
C ILE A 419 -15.13 -4.29 19.11
N SER A 420 -14.46 -5.18 19.85
CA SER A 420 -14.98 -6.52 20.15
C SER A 420 -16.31 -6.49 20.92
N GLY A 421 -16.53 -5.44 21.71
CA GLY A 421 -17.77 -5.23 22.47
C GLY A 421 -18.93 -4.67 21.65
N HIS A 422 -18.71 -4.23 20.40
CA HIS A 422 -19.75 -3.61 19.59
C HIS A 422 -20.80 -4.64 19.13
N ASP A 423 -22.08 -4.26 19.09
CA ASP A 423 -23.20 -5.16 18.74
C ASP A 423 -23.05 -5.82 17.35
N SER A 424 -22.40 -5.13 16.42
CA SER A 424 -22.11 -5.66 15.09
C SER A 424 -21.09 -6.80 15.07
N ILE A 425 -20.34 -7.04 16.15
CA ILE A 425 -19.22 -8.01 16.19
C ILE A 425 -19.33 -8.97 17.38
N SER A 426 -19.81 -8.52 18.52
CA SER A 426 -19.78 -9.24 19.80
C SER A 426 -20.36 -10.67 19.75
N HIS A 427 -21.35 -10.90 18.89
CA HIS A 427 -22.01 -12.19 18.68
C HIS A 427 -21.25 -13.16 17.75
N GLN A 428 -20.18 -12.70 17.10
CA GLN A 428 -19.36 -13.47 16.16
C GLN A 428 -17.85 -13.40 16.48
N LEU A 429 -17.48 -13.11 17.73
CA LEU A 429 -16.09 -12.91 18.14
C LEU A 429 -15.18 -14.11 17.88
N GLN A 430 -15.71 -15.33 17.92
CA GLN A 430 -14.96 -16.57 17.71
C GLN A 430 -14.36 -16.71 16.30
N LYS A 431 -14.86 -15.94 15.33
CA LYS A 431 -14.41 -15.93 13.93
C LYS A 431 -13.90 -14.54 13.51
N PHE A 432 -13.64 -13.65 14.46
CA PHE A 432 -13.23 -12.27 14.20
C PHE A 432 -11.75 -12.07 14.52
N HIS A 433 -10.98 -11.62 13.54
CA HIS A 433 -9.51 -11.53 13.64
C HIS A 433 -9.00 -10.14 13.29
N GLY A 434 -8.01 -9.64 14.03
CA GLY A 434 -7.28 -8.43 13.67
C GLY A 434 -6.01 -8.77 12.90
N VAL A 435 -5.84 -8.22 11.70
CA VAL A 435 -4.63 -8.35 10.88
C VAL A 435 -4.11 -6.95 10.60
N VAL A 436 -2.88 -6.66 11.03
CA VAL A 436 -2.25 -5.35 10.83
C VAL A 436 -1.98 -5.16 9.33
N ASN A 437 -2.42 -4.05 8.73
CA ASN A 437 -2.12 -3.79 7.32
C ASN A 437 -0.63 -3.51 7.09
N GLY A 438 -0.18 -3.84 5.88
CA GLY A 438 1.08 -3.31 5.34
C GLY A 438 0.88 -2.05 4.49
N ILE A 439 1.99 -1.45 4.08
CA ILE A 439 2.08 -0.51 2.97
C ILE A 439 2.75 -1.17 1.77
N ASP A 440 2.43 -0.71 0.57
CA ASP A 440 3.18 -1.10 -0.62
C ASP A 440 4.53 -0.33 -0.67
N PRO A 441 5.67 -1.02 -0.53
CA PRO A 441 6.98 -0.40 -0.55
C PRO A 441 7.41 0.06 -1.95
N ASP A 442 6.67 -0.29 -3.02
CA ASP A 442 6.90 0.23 -4.38
C ASP A 442 6.14 1.54 -4.61
N ILE A 443 4.98 1.73 -3.97
CA ILE A 443 4.22 2.99 -4.01
C ILE A 443 4.89 4.03 -3.10
N TRP A 444 5.26 3.62 -1.88
CA TRP A 444 5.87 4.47 -0.87
C TRP A 444 7.36 4.19 -0.75
N ASP A 445 8.13 4.73 -1.70
CA ASP A 445 9.56 4.44 -1.83
C ASP A 445 10.42 5.70 -1.97
N PRO A 446 11.11 6.18 -0.92
CA PRO A 446 11.94 7.38 -1.02
C PRO A 446 13.08 7.26 -2.05
N ALA A 447 13.48 6.05 -2.44
CA ALA A 447 14.49 5.84 -3.47
C ALA A 447 13.95 6.09 -4.89
N ASN A 448 12.62 6.02 -5.08
CA ASN A 448 11.97 5.94 -6.40
C ASN A 448 10.80 6.91 -6.58
N ASP A 449 10.42 7.60 -5.51
CA ASP A 449 9.35 8.55 -5.47
C ASP A 449 9.66 9.79 -6.31
N LYS A 450 8.84 10.00 -7.34
CA LYS A 450 8.97 11.10 -8.30
C LYS A 450 8.54 12.45 -7.73
N CYS A 451 7.86 12.45 -6.58
CA CYS A 451 7.45 13.68 -5.90
C CYS A 451 8.61 14.31 -5.12
N LEU A 452 9.71 13.58 -4.93
CA LEU A 452 10.87 14.05 -4.17
C LEU A 452 11.89 14.76 -5.08
N PRO A 453 12.50 15.86 -4.61
CA PRO A 453 13.57 16.54 -5.35
C PRO A 453 14.84 15.70 -5.45
N VAL A 454 15.11 14.89 -4.42
CA VAL A 454 16.26 13.99 -4.31
C VAL A 454 15.77 12.68 -3.72
N SER A 455 16.02 11.58 -4.41
CA SER A 455 15.75 10.23 -3.92
C SER A 455 16.78 9.81 -2.88
N TYR A 456 16.37 9.01 -1.89
CA TYR A 456 17.26 8.57 -0.82
C TYR A 456 16.91 7.19 -0.26
N GLU A 457 17.90 6.57 0.36
CA GLU A 457 17.82 5.31 1.10
C GLU A 457 18.22 5.54 2.57
N ILE A 458 18.23 4.48 3.38
CA ILE A 458 18.54 4.56 4.81
C ILE A 458 19.96 5.14 5.09
N ASP A 459 20.91 4.89 4.20
CA ASP A 459 22.30 5.35 4.30
C ASP A 459 22.49 6.82 3.88
N THR A 460 21.56 7.33 3.09
CA THR A 460 21.58 8.67 2.47
C THR A 460 20.44 9.56 2.99
N VAL A 461 19.73 9.10 4.01
CA VAL A 461 18.54 9.73 4.56
C VAL A 461 18.78 11.17 5.01
N ALA A 462 19.94 11.47 5.59
CA ALA A 462 20.27 12.82 6.07
C ALA A 462 20.29 13.84 4.91
N GLU A 463 20.94 13.50 3.80
CA GLU A 463 21.03 14.36 2.61
C GLU A 463 19.67 14.47 1.90
N GLY A 464 18.98 13.33 1.74
CA GLY A 464 17.66 13.27 1.12
C GLY A 464 16.62 14.11 1.86
N LYS A 465 16.51 13.93 3.18
CA LYS A 465 15.60 14.71 4.01
C LYS A 465 15.94 16.19 4.03
N ALA A 466 17.21 16.56 4.07
CA ALA A 466 17.61 17.98 4.00
C ALA A 466 17.17 18.64 2.69
N ALA A 467 17.31 17.96 1.55
CA ALA A 467 16.83 18.44 0.26
C ALA A 467 15.29 18.53 0.21
N CYS A 468 14.59 17.51 0.72
CA CYS A 468 13.14 17.50 0.82
C CYS A 468 12.62 18.62 1.74
N ARG A 469 13.26 18.85 2.88
CA ARG A 469 12.96 19.96 3.80
C ARG A 469 13.12 21.31 3.10
N ALA A 470 14.22 21.52 2.40
CA ALA A 470 14.46 22.78 1.68
C ALA A 470 13.35 23.05 0.64
N ALA A 471 12.96 22.02 -0.12
CA ALA A 471 11.86 22.10 -1.07
C ALA A 471 10.51 22.33 -0.39
N LEU A 472 10.25 21.67 0.75
CA LEU A 472 9.03 21.81 1.53
C LEU A 472 8.88 23.22 2.10
N CYS A 473 9.94 23.75 2.72
CA CYS A 473 9.99 25.11 3.25
C CYS A 473 9.78 26.13 2.14
N SER A 474 10.44 25.96 0.99
CA SER A 474 10.26 26.83 -0.18
C SER A 474 8.82 26.80 -0.71
N ARG A 475 8.22 25.60 -0.84
CA ARG A 475 6.84 25.44 -1.33
C ARG A 475 5.80 25.98 -0.34
N SER A 476 6.11 25.91 0.94
CA SER A 476 5.24 26.39 2.03
C SER A 476 5.50 27.86 2.41
N ASN A 477 6.49 28.50 1.79
CA ASN A 477 6.91 29.87 2.08
C ASN A 477 7.24 30.12 3.56
N ILE A 478 7.94 29.16 4.18
CA ILE A 478 8.49 29.27 5.54
C ILE A 478 10.01 29.24 5.48
N SER A 479 10.68 29.66 6.55
CA SER A 479 12.15 29.63 6.61
C SER A 479 12.66 28.19 6.63
N ASN A 480 13.82 27.92 6.02
CA ASN A 480 14.47 26.61 6.15
C ASN A 480 15.50 26.67 7.30
N LYS A 481 15.15 26.11 8.47
CA LYS A 481 15.99 26.09 9.68
C LYS A 481 16.40 24.66 10.02
N SER A 482 17.64 24.26 9.76
CA SER A 482 18.08 22.85 9.94
C SER A 482 18.30 22.44 11.40
N ASP A 483 18.44 23.42 12.30
CA ASP A 483 18.65 23.25 13.74
C ASP A 483 17.34 23.24 14.55
N VAL A 484 16.20 23.31 13.85
CA VAL A 484 14.86 23.37 14.43
C VAL A 484 14.00 22.22 13.89
N PRO A 485 13.28 21.47 14.73
CA PRO A 485 12.44 20.38 14.27
C PRO A 485 11.25 20.92 13.45
N LEU A 486 10.97 20.28 12.33
CA LEU A 486 9.80 20.50 11.49
C LEU A 486 8.78 19.38 11.72
N ILE A 487 7.59 19.77 12.16
CA ILE A 487 6.49 18.86 12.45
C ILE A 487 5.50 18.90 11.29
N GLY A 488 5.29 17.75 10.66
CA GLY A 488 4.31 17.56 9.60
C GLY A 488 2.97 17.06 10.15
N VAL A 489 1.88 17.47 9.51
CA VAL A 489 0.54 16.91 9.72
C VAL A 489 -0.09 16.64 8.35
N VAL A 490 -0.46 15.39 8.07
CA VAL A 490 -1.15 15.02 6.82
C VAL A 490 -2.41 14.24 7.17
N THR A 491 -3.57 14.89 7.11
CA THR A 491 -4.84 14.25 7.50
C THR A 491 -6.05 14.98 6.94
N ARG A 492 -7.19 14.28 6.86
CA ARG A 492 -8.50 14.94 6.81
C ARG A 492 -8.76 15.64 8.15
N LEU A 493 -9.37 16.82 8.12
CA LEU A 493 -9.68 17.60 9.31
C LEU A 493 -11.10 17.27 9.79
N THR A 494 -11.22 16.15 10.50
CA THR A 494 -12.48 15.67 11.09
C THR A 494 -12.31 15.38 12.57
N HIS A 495 -13.41 15.31 13.33
CA HIS A 495 -13.36 14.98 14.77
C HIS A 495 -12.59 13.67 15.05
N GLN A 496 -12.78 12.64 14.21
CA GLN A 496 -12.03 11.38 14.26
C GLN A 496 -10.51 11.61 14.32
N LYS A 497 -10.00 12.61 13.61
CA LYS A 497 -8.56 12.87 13.47
C LYS A 497 -8.01 13.78 14.59
N GLY A 498 -8.81 14.06 15.61
CA GLY A 498 -8.38 14.80 16.79
C GLY A 498 -8.08 16.27 16.48
N ILE A 499 -8.94 16.95 15.72
CA ILE A 499 -8.72 18.34 15.29
C ILE A 499 -8.42 19.31 16.45
N HIS A 500 -8.98 19.10 17.64
CA HIS A 500 -8.68 19.90 18.83
C HIS A 500 -7.26 19.66 19.33
N LEU A 501 -6.77 18.41 19.30
CA LEU A 501 -5.39 18.06 19.61
C LEU A 501 -4.41 18.58 18.56
N ILE A 502 -4.78 18.53 17.27
CA ILE A 502 -3.98 19.12 16.18
C ILE A 502 -3.80 20.62 16.42
N LYS A 503 -4.89 21.35 16.66
CA LYS A 503 -4.85 22.80 16.94
C LYS A 503 -3.94 23.10 18.12
N HIS A 504 -4.12 22.39 19.24
CA HIS A 504 -3.30 22.53 20.45
C HIS A 504 -1.81 22.26 20.18
N ALA A 505 -1.50 21.15 19.53
CA ALA A 505 -0.13 20.73 19.24
C ALA A 505 0.61 21.70 18.30
N ILE A 506 -0.08 22.32 17.34
CA ILE A 506 0.53 23.35 16.47
C ILE A 506 1.04 24.52 17.33
N PHE A 507 0.20 25.05 18.22
CA PHE A 507 0.61 26.16 19.09
C PHE A 507 1.69 25.73 20.09
N LYS A 508 1.59 24.51 20.64
CA LYS A 508 2.62 23.97 21.53
C LYS A 508 3.97 23.83 20.85
N ALA A 509 3.99 23.30 19.62
CA ALA A 509 5.21 23.17 18.83
C ALA A 509 5.86 24.53 18.56
N LEU A 510 5.06 25.54 18.20
CA LEU A 510 5.54 26.90 17.98
C LEU A 510 6.07 27.56 19.27
N GLU A 511 5.41 27.35 20.41
CA GLU A 511 5.90 27.79 21.74
C GLU A 511 7.28 27.18 22.05
N ARG A 512 7.48 25.92 21.66
CA ARG A 512 8.74 25.18 21.78
C ARG A 512 9.78 25.54 20.71
N GLY A 513 9.48 26.51 19.84
CA GLY A 513 10.39 27.00 18.80
C GLY A 513 10.46 26.14 17.54
N CYS A 514 9.54 25.17 17.36
CA CYS A 514 9.51 24.28 16.20
C CYS A 514 8.90 24.97 14.96
N GLN A 515 9.05 24.34 13.79
CA GLN A 515 8.30 24.68 12.59
C GLN A 515 7.17 23.69 12.36
N VAL A 516 6.07 24.12 11.72
CA VAL A 516 4.91 23.26 11.47
C VAL A 516 4.39 23.41 10.05
N VAL A 517 4.14 22.28 9.37
CA VAL A 517 3.41 22.24 8.10
C VAL A 517 2.25 21.28 8.19
N LEU A 518 1.05 21.75 7.89
CA LEU A 518 -0.16 20.94 7.82
C LEU A 518 -0.68 20.89 6.39
N LEU A 519 -1.10 19.70 5.96
CA LEU A 519 -1.87 19.47 4.75
C LEU A 519 -3.15 18.70 5.11
N GLY A 520 -4.31 19.31 4.81
CA GLY A 520 -5.59 18.69 5.12
C GLY A 520 -6.78 19.58 4.86
N SER A 521 -7.88 19.02 4.36
CA SER A 521 -9.15 19.73 4.22
C SER A 521 -10.20 19.20 5.19
N ALA A 522 -11.15 20.06 5.56
CA ALA A 522 -12.30 19.68 6.37
C ALA A 522 -13.56 19.57 5.48
N PRO A 523 -14.31 18.46 5.57
CA PRO A 523 -15.62 18.36 4.90
C PRO A 523 -16.68 19.25 5.57
N ASP A 524 -16.55 19.52 6.88
CA ASP A 524 -17.40 20.48 7.59
C ASP A 524 -16.92 21.92 7.30
N PRO A 525 -17.76 22.79 6.68
CA PRO A 525 -17.39 24.16 6.36
C PRO A 525 -17.04 25.01 7.59
N ASN A 526 -17.57 24.71 8.77
CA ASN A 526 -17.25 25.43 10.00
C ASN A 526 -15.84 25.10 10.47
N VAL A 527 -15.49 23.80 10.48
CA VAL A 527 -14.13 23.35 10.80
C VAL A 527 -13.14 23.90 9.77
N GLN A 528 -13.50 23.88 8.48
CA GLN A 528 -12.68 24.47 7.42
C GLN A 528 -12.38 25.95 7.73
N ARG A 529 -13.42 26.73 8.05
CA ARG A 529 -13.28 28.16 8.40
C ARG A 529 -12.43 28.39 9.64
N GLU A 530 -12.57 27.56 10.68
CA GLU A 530 -11.72 27.65 11.88
C GLU A 530 -10.23 27.50 11.55
N PHE A 531 -9.88 26.54 10.67
CA PHE A 531 -8.51 26.35 10.23
C PHE A 531 -8.02 27.46 9.30
N GLU A 532 -8.89 28.04 8.48
CA GLU A 532 -8.56 29.21 7.66
C GLU A 532 -8.27 30.46 8.52
N ASP A 533 -9.09 30.70 9.54
CA ASP A 533 -8.89 31.77 10.51
C ASP A 533 -7.58 31.57 11.28
N MET A 534 -7.30 30.32 11.70
CA MET A 534 -6.04 29.95 12.32
C MET A 534 -4.85 30.18 11.38
N ALA A 535 -4.95 29.81 10.10
CA ALA A 535 -3.90 30.03 9.11
C ALA A 535 -3.59 31.53 8.94
N ASN A 536 -4.63 32.37 8.95
CA ASN A 536 -4.47 33.82 8.88
C ASN A 536 -3.80 34.39 10.14
N ALA A 537 -4.17 33.91 11.33
CA ALA A 537 -3.52 34.31 12.58
C ALA A 537 -2.04 33.88 12.64
N LEU A 538 -1.72 32.68 12.14
CA LEU A 538 -0.34 32.18 12.05
C LEU A 538 0.49 32.98 11.05
N LYS A 539 -0.08 33.41 9.91
CA LYS A 539 0.63 34.30 8.97
C LYS A 539 0.99 35.66 9.57
N GLN A 540 0.27 36.14 10.59
CA GLN A 540 0.57 37.40 11.25
C GLN A 540 1.66 37.25 12.33
N ASN A 541 1.61 36.16 13.10
CA ASN A 541 2.44 35.99 14.30
C ASN A 541 3.62 35.01 14.12
N HIS A 542 3.53 34.10 13.15
CA HIS A 542 4.44 32.96 12.93
C HIS A 542 4.69 32.69 11.43
N PHE A 543 4.69 33.75 10.61
CA PHE A 543 4.83 33.64 9.15
C PHE A 543 6.00 32.76 8.68
N ASN A 544 7.11 32.82 9.39
CA ASN A 544 8.34 32.11 9.02
C ASN A 544 8.38 30.65 9.51
N ASP A 545 7.41 30.23 10.33
CA ASP A 545 7.49 29.01 11.13
C ASP A 545 6.29 28.08 10.94
N ALA A 546 5.16 28.56 10.40
CA ALA A 546 3.97 27.74 10.20
C ALA A 546 3.30 27.93 8.83
N ALA A 547 2.86 26.84 8.22
CA ALA A 547 2.02 26.85 7.02
C ALA A 547 0.89 25.81 7.11
N LEU A 548 -0.35 26.23 6.82
CA LEU A 548 -1.51 25.35 6.73
C LEU A 548 -2.02 25.33 5.28
N HIS A 549 -1.92 24.18 4.63
CA HIS A 549 -2.41 23.91 3.27
C HIS A 549 -3.75 23.19 3.35
N LEU A 550 -4.84 23.93 3.15
CA LEU A 550 -6.19 23.46 3.45
C LEU A 550 -6.94 22.87 2.24
N TYR A 551 -6.24 22.03 1.47
CA TYR A 551 -6.71 21.42 0.22
C TYR A 551 -6.06 20.03 0.02
N PHE A 552 -6.49 19.30 -1.01
CA PHE A 552 -5.87 18.02 -1.39
C PHE A 552 -4.69 18.25 -2.34
N ASP A 553 -3.51 17.72 -2.00
CA ASP A 553 -2.29 17.79 -2.82
C ASP A 553 -1.41 16.58 -2.55
N GLU A 554 -1.54 15.56 -3.40
CA GLU A 554 -0.80 14.31 -3.28
C GLU A 554 0.72 14.53 -3.34
N PRO A 555 1.31 15.25 -4.32
CA PRO A 555 2.75 15.53 -4.33
C PRO A 555 3.27 16.26 -3.08
N LEU A 556 2.49 17.19 -2.52
CA LEU A 556 2.87 17.87 -1.27
C LEU A 556 2.86 16.91 -0.08
N SER A 557 1.94 15.95 -0.03
CA SER A 557 1.90 14.96 1.06
C SER A 557 3.17 14.12 1.14
N HIS A 558 3.68 13.64 0.00
CA HIS A 558 4.96 12.93 -0.11
C HIS A 558 6.12 13.80 0.39
N LEU A 559 6.13 15.07 0.00
CA LEU A 559 7.15 16.01 0.41
C LEU A 559 7.10 16.32 1.92
N ILE A 560 5.91 16.36 2.54
CA ILE A 560 5.74 16.49 3.99
C ILE A 560 6.30 15.24 4.70
N TYR A 561 5.95 14.03 4.24
CA TYR A 561 6.50 12.81 4.80
C TYR A 561 8.03 12.72 4.67
N ALA A 562 8.60 13.22 3.57
CA ALA A 562 10.04 13.20 3.36
C ALA A 562 10.78 14.30 4.12
N GLY A 563 10.23 15.52 4.14
CA GLY A 563 10.91 16.73 4.63
C GLY A 563 10.71 17.06 6.10
N SER A 564 9.71 16.47 6.76
CA SER A 564 9.45 16.68 8.20
C SER A 564 10.37 15.80 9.05
N ASP A 565 10.71 16.24 10.26
CA ASP A 565 11.44 15.42 11.23
C ASP A 565 10.49 14.52 12.02
N MET A 566 9.30 15.05 12.33
CA MET A 566 8.24 14.36 13.05
C MET A 566 6.92 14.46 12.30
N ILE A 567 6.06 13.45 12.44
CA ILE A 567 4.66 13.50 11.98
C ILE A 567 3.71 13.39 13.16
N LEU A 568 2.69 14.23 13.21
CA LEU A 568 1.66 14.18 14.24
C LEU A 568 0.43 13.41 13.76
N VAL A 569 0.01 12.38 14.51
CA VAL A 569 -1.21 11.58 14.22
C VAL A 569 -2.04 11.40 15.49
N PRO A 570 -2.78 12.43 15.95
CA PRO A 570 -3.47 12.42 17.23
C PRO A 570 -4.92 11.93 17.11
N SER A 571 -5.15 10.90 16.29
CA SER A 571 -6.48 10.39 15.98
C SER A 571 -7.21 9.86 17.21
N MET A 572 -8.49 10.21 17.35
CA MET A 572 -9.37 9.74 18.44
C MET A 572 -9.64 8.23 18.34
N PHE A 573 -9.71 7.72 17.11
CA PHE A 573 -9.67 6.30 16.80
C PHE A 573 -9.05 6.12 15.42
N GLU A 574 -8.30 5.04 15.23
CA GLU A 574 -7.58 4.78 13.99
C GLU A 574 -7.54 3.29 13.69
N PRO A 575 -8.46 2.74 12.86
CA PRO A 575 -8.54 1.31 12.61
C PRO A 575 -7.21 0.70 12.19
N CYS A 576 -6.47 1.39 11.32
CA CYS A 576 -5.10 1.03 10.95
C CYS A 576 -4.16 2.24 11.07
N GLY A 577 -4.46 3.30 10.30
CA GLY A 577 -3.54 4.39 10.07
C GLY A 577 -2.49 3.98 9.04
N LEU A 578 -2.44 4.66 7.90
CA LEU A 578 -1.37 4.47 6.92
C LEU A 578 -0.30 5.56 7.04
N SER A 579 -0.67 6.75 7.54
CA SER A 579 0.20 7.92 7.64
C SER A 579 1.47 7.68 8.46
N GLN A 580 1.37 6.94 9.57
CA GLN A 580 2.53 6.61 10.40
C GLN A 580 3.45 5.59 9.73
N LEU A 581 2.89 4.63 8.99
CA LEU A 581 3.68 3.64 8.23
C LEU A 581 4.45 4.33 7.11
N ILE A 582 3.77 5.22 6.37
CA ILE A 582 4.37 6.04 5.32
C ILE A 582 5.46 6.96 5.91
N ALA A 583 5.17 7.65 7.00
CA ALA A 583 6.15 8.53 7.64
C ALA A 583 7.41 7.76 8.08
N MET A 584 7.25 6.60 8.73
CA MET A 584 8.40 5.79 9.14
C MET A 584 9.23 5.32 7.94
N ARG A 585 8.57 4.93 6.85
CA ARG A 585 9.22 4.55 5.59
C ARG A 585 10.08 5.66 4.99
N TYR A 586 9.67 6.92 5.17
CA TYR A 586 10.39 8.11 4.70
C TYR A 586 11.38 8.65 5.74
N GLY A 587 11.55 7.97 6.88
CA GLY A 587 12.42 8.38 7.96
C GLY A 587 11.87 9.61 8.70
N THR A 588 10.58 9.63 9.01
CA THR A 588 9.93 10.68 9.79
C THR A 588 9.33 10.06 11.04
N VAL A 589 9.68 10.61 12.21
CA VAL A 589 9.35 10.00 13.50
C VAL A 589 7.88 10.26 13.85
N PRO A 590 7.05 9.24 14.04
CA PRO A 590 5.64 9.43 14.37
C PRO A 590 5.44 9.76 15.86
N VAL A 591 4.59 10.76 16.12
CA VAL A 591 4.04 11.11 17.43
C VAL A 591 2.54 10.87 17.37
N VAL A 592 2.08 9.83 18.06
CA VAL A 592 0.74 9.26 17.84
C VAL A 592 -0.04 9.04 19.12
N ARG A 593 -1.36 9.08 19.02
CA ARG A 593 -2.21 8.54 20.09
C ARG A 593 -2.19 7.02 20.04
N ARG A 594 -2.14 6.36 21.20
CA ARG A 594 -2.20 4.90 21.31
C ARG A 594 -3.64 4.39 21.11
N THR A 595 -4.02 4.16 19.85
CA THR A 595 -5.33 3.59 19.47
C THR A 595 -5.24 2.81 18.17
N GLY A 596 -6.02 1.73 18.06
CA GLY A 596 -6.12 0.87 16.91
C GLY A 596 -4.74 0.52 16.30
N GLY A 597 -4.59 0.68 14.99
CA GLY A 597 -3.34 0.29 14.31
C GLY A 597 -2.13 1.16 14.68
N LEU A 598 -2.32 2.36 15.24
CA LEU A 598 -1.21 3.18 15.75
C LEU A 598 -0.54 2.49 16.96
N ALA A 599 -1.34 1.82 17.80
CA ALA A 599 -0.84 1.07 18.95
C ALA A 599 -0.09 -0.20 18.53
N ASP A 600 -0.44 -0.80 17.40
CA ASP A 600 0.20 -2.00 16.86
C ASP A 600 1.52 -1.71 16.12
N THR A 601 1.65 -0.52 15.54
CA THR A 601 2.73 -0.20 14.59
C THR A 601 3.77 0.78 15.11
N VAL A 602 3.39 1.66 16.04
CA VAL A 602 4.34 2.55 16.71
C VAL A 602 4.73 1.92 18.06
N PHE A 603 6.02 1.76 18.28
CA PHE A 603 6.60 1.30 19.53
C PHE A 603 7.26 2.50 20.22
N ASP A 604 6.74 2.86 21.39
CA ASP A 604 7.21 4.02 22.14
C ASP A 604 8.70 3.93 22.47
N TYR A 605 9.42 5.00 22.18
CA TYR A 605 10.86 5.14 22.35
C TYR A 605 11.36 4.78 23.76
N ASP A 606 10.60 5.13 24.80
CA ASP A 606 11.03 4.94 26.19
C ASP A 606 10.47 3.65 26.82
N HIS A 607 9.33 3.14 26.34
CA HIS A 607 8.55 2.13 27.07
C HIS A 607 8.43 0.76 26.37
N ASP A 608 8.48 0.70 25.04
CA ASP A 608 8.03 -0.50 24.29
C ASP A 608 9.16 -1.37 23.74
N HIS A 609 10.36 -1.32 24.32
CA HIS A 609 11.52 -2.10 23.84
C HIS A 609 11.23 -3.60 23.69
N ALA A 610 10.59 -4.23 24.69
CA ALA A 610 10.27 -5.66 24.64
C ALA A 610 9.21 -5.99 23.59
N LYS A 611 8.22 -5.11 23.42
CA LYS A 611 7.16 -5.27 22.40
C LYS A 611 7.75 -5.12 21.00
N ALA A 612 8.64 -4.17 20.79
CA ALA A 612 9.36 -3.99 19.53
C ALA A 612 10.22 -5.21 19.21
N GLU A 613 10.99 -5.72 20.19
CA GLU A 613 11.83 -6.91 19.99
C GLU A 613 11.00 -8.15 19.64
N TRP A 614 9.82 -8.30 20.27
CA TRP A 614 8.88 -9.37 19.95
C TRP A 614 8.46 -9.35 18.48
N GLU A 615 8.28 -8.16 17.89
CA GLU A 615 7.95 -7.99 16.47
C GLU A 615 9.19 -7.96 15.55
N GLY A 616 10.38 -8.18 16.11
CA GLY A 616 11.66 -8.17 15.40
C GLY A 616 12.12 -6.77 14.98
N MET A 617 11.70 -5.76 15.73
CA MET A 617 11.94 -4.34 15.51
C MET A 617 12.56 -3.68 16.74
N THR A 618 12.81 -2.38 16.64
CA THR A 618 13.21 -1.51 17.76
C THR A 618 12.18 -0.40 17.92
N PRO A 619 12.17 0.33 19.05
CA PRO A 619 11.32 1.50 19.17
C PRO A 619 11.49 2.47 18.00
N ASN A 620 10.36 3.04 17.57
CA ASN A 620 10.25 3.73 16.29
C ASN A 620 9.38 4.99 16.35
N GLY A 621 8.94 5.45 17.53
CA GLY A 621 8.19 6.69 17.65
C GLY A 621 7.81 7.02 19.09
N PHE A 622 6.86 7.95 19.25
CA PHE A 622 6.36 8.40 20.55
C PHE A 622 4.85 8.24 20.62
N GLN A 623 4.37 7.73 21.75
CA GLN A 623 2.96 7.49 22.01
C GLN A 623 2.45 8.28 23.21
N PHE A 624 1.17 8.63 23.18
CA PHE A 624 0.41 9.10 24.34
C PHE A 624 -0.96 8.41 24.43
N ASP A 625 -1.49 8.38 25.64
CA ASP A 625 -2.85 7.89 25.95
C ASP A 625 -3.74 9.08 26.30
N GLY A 626 -5.07 8.94 26.18
CA GLY A 626 -6.00 10.03 26.53
C GLY A 626 -6.33 10.96 25.36
N THR A 627 -7.18 11.97 25.60
CA THR A 627 -7.79 12.82 24.56
C THR A 627 -7.67 14.32 24.86
N GLU A 628 -6.89 14.67 25.88
CA GLU A 628 -6.73 16.02 26.39
C GLU A 628 -5.40 16.64 25.95
N ALA A 629 -5.29 17.96 26.06
CA ALA A 629 -4.10 18.72 25.66
C ALA A 629 -2.81 18.26 26.37
N HIS A 630 -2.89 17.93 27.67
CA HIS A 630 -1.72 17.50 28.44
C HIS A 630 -1.19 16.12 28.02
N ASP A 631 -2.06 15.28 27.45
CA ASP A 631 -1.70 13.95 26.98
C ASP A 631 -0.78 14.04 25.75
N ILE A 632 -1.18 14.84 24.77
CA ILE A 632 -0.35 15.06 23.57
C ILE A 632 0.93 15.83 23.90
N ASP A 633 0.87 16.77 24.85
CA ASP A 633 2.05 17.48 25.34
C ASP A 633 3.11 16.50 25.88
N TYR A 634 2.69 15.43 26.55
CA TYR A 634 3.63 14.43 27.08
C TYR A 634 4.47 13.78 25.97
N ALA A 635 3.85 13.25 24.92
CA ALA A 635 4.59 12.61 23.82
C ALA A 635 5.34 13.64 22.96
N LEU A 636 4.71 14.76 22.64
CA LEU A 636 5.29 15.79 21.79
C LEU A 636 6.53 16.42 22.44
N ASN A 637 6.48 16.72 23.74
CA ASN A 637 7.64 17.28 24.45
C ASN A 637 8.80 16.29 24.48
N ARG A 638 8.58 14.98 24.71
CA ARG A 638 9.64 13.97 24.67
C ARG A 638 10.32 13.89 23.30
N ALA A 639 9.53 13.92 22.23
CA ALA A 639 10.07 13.91 20.86
C ALA A 639 10.92 15.15 20.57
N ILE A 640 10.42 16.34 20.92
CA ILE A 640 11.14 17.62 20.75
C ILE A 640 12.40 17.67 21.63
N ASP A 641 12.31 17.18 22.87
CA ASP A 641 13.45 17.12 23.79
C ASP A 641 14.54 16.21 23.25
N LEU A 642 14.20 15.05 22.67
CA LEU A 642 15.18 14.17 22.05
C LEU A 642 15.91 14.87 20.90
N PHE A 643 15.18 15.57 20.03
CA PHE A 643 15.78 16.31 18.92
C PHE A 643 16.78 17.37 19.39
N TYR A 644 16.41 18.21 20.35
CA TYR A 644 17.27 19.30 20.81
C TYR A 644 18.41 18.85 21.74
N ASN A 645 18.16 17.87 22.61
CA ASN A 645 19.13 17.46 23.62
C ASN A 645 20.09 16.37 23.12
N ASP A 646 19.67 15.55 22.15
CA ASP A 646 20.46 14.41 21.65
C ASP A 646 20.09 14.06 20.19
N ILE A 647 20.55 14.92 19.27
CA ILE A 647 20.27 14.77 17.83
C ILE A 647 20.81 13.45 17.25
N GLU A 648 21.89 12.90 17.81
CA GLU A 648 22.44 11.61 17.37
C GLU A 648 21.47 10.46 17.65
N LYS A 649 20.87 10.42 18.86
CA LYS A 649 19.82 9.45 19.16
C LYS A 649 18.55 9.70 18.34
N PHE A 650 18.20 10.94 18.06
CA PHE A 650 17.07 11.25 17.18
C PHE A 650 17.29 10.69 15.77
N HIS A 651 18.48 10.90 15.19
CA HIS A 651 18.83 10.33 13.89
C HIS A 651 18.89 8.79 13.91
N ALA A 652 19.34 8.18 15.02
CA ALA A 652 19.27 6.73 15.18
C ALA A 652 17.81 6.22 15.19
N LEU A 653 16.91 6.91 15.90
CA LEU A 653 15.47 6.62 15.88
C LEU A 653 14.89 6.77 14.47
N GLN A 654 15.33 7.77 13.71
CA GLN A 654 14.94 7.98 12.33
C GLN A 654 15.37 6.81 11.42
N ALA A 655 16.60 6.32 11.59
CA ALA A 655 17.08 5.14 10.87
C ALA A 655 16.30 3.88 11.27
N ASN A 656 15.96 3.73 12.56
CA ASN A 656 15.11 2.65 13.03
C ASN A 656 13.75 2.64 12.31
N CYS A 657 13.12 3.80 12.15
CA CYS A 657 11.86 3.95 11.41
C CYS A 657 11.94 3.35 10.00
N MET A 658 12.99 3.70 9.24
CA MET A 658 13.17 3.20 7.87
C MET A 658 13.51 1.71 7.78
N SER A 659 14.07 1.14 8.87
CA SER A 659 14.43 -0.28 8.94
C SER A 659 13.25 -1.20 9.29
N CYS A 660 12.11 -0.63 9.71
CA CYS A 660 10.92 -1.38 10.07
C CYS A 660 10.28 -1.97 8.81
N ASP A 661 9.98 -3.28 8.84
CA ASP A 661 9.26 -3.94 7.75
C ASP A 661 7.76 -3.90 8.02
N PHE A 662 7.09 -2.91 7.43
CA PHE A 662 5.63 -2.80 7.36
C PHE A 662 5.10 -3.13 5.96
N SER A 663 5.80 -3.97 5.21
CA SER A 663 5.28 -4.51 3.95
C SER A 663 4.20 -5.58 4.19
N TRP A 664 3.60 -6.08 3.11
CA TRP A 664 2.60 -7.14 3.16
C TRP A 664 3.18 -8.55 3.36
N ASN A 665 4.50 -8.69 3.57
CA ASN A 665 5.18 -9.98 3.72
C ASN A 665 4.59 -10.88 4.83
N ARG A 666 4.27 -10.32 6.01
CA ARG A 666 3.61 -11.08 7.10
C ARG A 666 2.07 -11.04 7.00
N PRO A 667 1.44 -9.86 6.82
CA PRO A 667 -0.03 -9.79 6.80
C PRO A 667 -0.67 -10.67 5.73
N ALA A 668 -0.07 -10.81 4.55
CA ALA A 668 -0.60 -11.67 3.50
C ALA A 668 -0.63 -13.15 3.90
N LEU A 669 0.38 -13.62 4.64
CA LEU A 669 0.41 -14.98 5.19
C LEU A 669 -0.70 -15.18 6.21
N ASP A 670 -0.94 -14.21 7.09
CA ASP A 670 -2.07 -14.25 8.04
C ASP A 670 -3.41 -14.34 7.30
N TYR A 671 -3.61 -13.57 6.22
CA TYR A 671 -4.81 -13.65 5.38
C TYR A 671 -4.94 -15.01 4.67
N ILE A 672 -3.86 -15.57 4.14
CA ILE A 672 -3.87 -16.89 3.48
C ILE A 672 -4.29 -17.98 4.48
N GLU A 673 -3.76 -17.95 5.70
CA GLU A 673 -4.18 -18.90 6.75
C GLU A 673 -5.66 -18.72 7.11
N LEU A 674 -6.17 -17.48 7.14
CA LEU A 674 -7.59 -17.20 7.36
C LEU A 674 -8.46 -17.68 6.20
N TYR A 675 -7.99 -17.58 4.96
CA TYR A 675 -8.65 -18.15 3.79
C TYR A 675 -8.75 -19.67 3.87
N HIS A 676 -7.68 -20.35 4.30
CA HIS A 676 -7.74 -21.79 4.55
C HIS A 676 -8.69 -22.14 5.68
N ALA A 677 -8.68 -21.37 6.78
CA ALA A 677 -9.62 -21.56 7.89
C ALA A 677 -11.07 -21.39 7.46
N ALA A 678 -11.37 -20.42 6.58
CA ALA A 678 -12.72 -20.21 6.04
C ALA A 678 -13.25 -21.39 5.19
N ARG A 679 -12.36 -22.23 4.65
CA ARG A 679 -12.71 -23.40 3.83
C ARG A 679 -12.92 -24.68 4.62
N LYS A 680 -12.48 -24.72 5.89
CA LYS A 680 -12.75 -25.83 6.81
C LYS A 680 -14.25 -25.91 7.07
#